data_AF-A0ABD3R9Z1-F1
#
_entry.id   AF-A0ABD3R9Z1-F1
#
_cell.length_a   1.000
_cell.length_b   1.000
_cell.length_c   1.000
_cell.angle_alpha   90.00
_cell.angle_beta   90.00
_cell.angle_gamma   90.00
#
_symmetry.space_group_name_H-M   'P 1'
#
loop_
_entity.id
_entity.type
_entity.pdbx_description
1 polymer ?
#
loop_
_entity_poly.entity_id
_entity_poly.type
_entity_poly.pdbx_seq_one_letter_code
_entity_poly.pdbx_strand_id
1 'polypeptide(L)'
;MADCMEGSATQQRLDALQCWLCDFPQLEACHERVADFDDVVIANKIIEIAEEICDCEISIPRPTSASKAWAAIHGLARDNGLPIDDIDPPPLITRECQSRILCALLCHALSDRCERQRDYVGRIMAMGRSDVQQEIMRIIQESALYRNDDDDNNGDTGEYSAYMEASGAASVSASFELEGKIDTKRDRIDAFGDDNLHFDSPQGKKRPQVDRNGIIFEGMHNVVQHRSADDDIACLEIAKLQKELNELRQREMDFSLKVDEERAQHRSDMLQVESRHLRTTRDLEGKYTKEISEQKREIEMLRHYEQSAKKLSEENSRLRDELDVLECSKEKLAFAEEQLRKFREKVELIGDLNDALQREEKAHAASVDKCLALEGELAVLKPLKRQLEEYRVRATDAEVALAECREDLRRLKLKSSGLEDTNEVLQRGARLQHKEAINLQKRLQEDGGQSDKGGFAVGIGISELNPELMEELKTLRSEYARLKEFESKREVDSVQRLEESYDDARRLSEKFKAQFCKTKSELEDTQQLLCESEVREANLMVEAEQLKKKIIELDDEMKEERLKSHKAALDAERNFQNEKKSIINKGRQDLIDLEEKLTQKIEAERKQHKDKMDRAEAQRMEMESNLSEQLTTLREHSSNVLRSTKELGQKMLDDMEQSKKAEVEKLSKDKADEIEALIAKGKAMIRESRQKAKALQMKITEEYEVKISSLEESLVKVKSIQEEYEKIATAKIAKRDQQIKVLESRIRESIISNSQLEDKVKKAERSSRELAGDNDRLRRQLGSRFGLGASAQNNLEELTSLCKSLQEENRRLKEINSDRLISAMDVRESIPSSDTTQPVTSFSKTALTEFREEYEEKIEELENEKRDLIMKSSAAATETRKAEQRSWELEEELTKVRSELTSAKLALQRNERRSNFSLGLSSSSKQKENAPNILQDPSPAAAETQNFTPKIEAKTNSQTRPVLPLLMDHFTPKSDSDECRQS
;
A
#
# COMPACT_ATOMS: atom_id res chain seq x y z
N MET A 1 11.65 -6.13 -24.42
CA MET A 1 10.95 -5.27 -23.43
C MET A 1 10.62 -3.91 -24.02
N ALA A 2 11.53 -3.24 -24.74
CA ALA A 2 11.21 -2.00 -25.49
C ALA A 2 10.06 -2.21 -26.51
N ASP A 3 10.13 -3.26 -27.35
CA ASP A 3 9.07 -3.56 -28.34
C ASP A 3 7.69 -3.87 -27.74
N CYS A 4 7.64 -4.37 -26.49
CA CYS A 4 6.36 -4.59 -25.79
C CYS A 4 5.77 -3.31 -25.22
N MET A 5 6.61 -2.32 -24.88
CA MET A 5 6.17 -1.02 -24.36
C MET A 5 5.65 -0.13 -25.50
N GLU A 6 6.29 -0.18 -26.68
CA GLU A 6 5.83 0.54 -27.88
C GLU A 6 4.48 0.02 -28.39
N GLY A 7 4.25 -1.30 -28.34
CA GLY A 7 2.96 -1.90 -28.70
C GLY A 7 1.80 -1.47 -27.79
N SER A 8 2.06 -1.21 -26.51
CA SER A 8 1.04 -0.73 -25.58
C SER A 8 0.66 0.74 -25.83
N ALA A 9 1.64 1.58 -26.15
CA ALA A 9 1.41 3.00 -26.42
C ALA A 9 0.66 3.21 -27.75
N THR A 10 1.00 2.46 -28.79
CA THR A 10 0.30 2.49 -30.08
C THR A 10 -1.15 2.00 -29.95
N GLN A 11 -1.40 0.95 -29.17
CA GLN A 11 -2.77 0.48 -28.92
C GLN A 11 -3.59 1.54 -28.14
N GLN A 12 -3.02 2.17 -27.11
CA GLN A 12 -3.69 3.21 -26.35
C GLN A 12 -4.06 4.43 -27.22
N ARG A 13 -3.18 4.83 -28.15
CA ARG A 13 -3.47 5.90 -29.12
C ARG A 13 -4.58 5.51 -30.08
N LEU A 14 -4.57 4.29 -30.59
CA LEU A 14 -5.63 3.78 -31.46
C LEU A 14 -6.97 3.73 -30.74
N ASP A 15 -7.01 3.30 -29.48
CA ASP A 15 -8.24 3.25 -28.68
C ASP A 15 -8.81 4.67 -28.43
N ALA A 16 -7.94 5.66 -28.19
CA ALA A 16 -8.36 7.06 -28.03
C ALA A 16 -8.88 7.67 -29.35
N LEU A 17 -8.18 7.42 -30.47
CA LEU A 17 -8.61 7.84 -31.81
C LEU A 17 -9.92 7.16 -32.22
N GLN A 18 -10.10 5.89 -31.85
CA GLN A 18 -11.35 5.16 -32.08
C GLN A 18 -12.51 5.79 -31.31
N CYS A 19 -12.30 6.17 -30.06
CA CYS A 19 -13.34 6.85 -29.27
C CYS A 19 -13.75 8.18 -29.91
N TRP A 20 -12.79 8.97 -30.38
CA TRP A 20 -13.07 10.20 -31.14
C TRP A 20 -13.83 9.94 -32.44
N LEU A 21 -13.47 8.90 -33.20
CA LEU A 21 -14.16 8.52 -34.42
C LEU A 21 -15.61 8.07 -34.17
N CYS A 22 -15.90 7.45 -33.02
CA CYS A 22 -17.26 7.02 -32.68
C CYS A 22 -18.23 8.18 -32.43
N ASP A 23 -17.76 9.40 -32.19
CA ASP A 23 -18.60 10.60 -32.07
C ASP A 23 -19.13 11.09 -33.44
N PHE A 24 -18.70 10.47 -34.53
CA PHE A 24 -19.23 10.73 -35.86
C PHE A 24 -20.49 9.89 -36.12
N PRO A 25 -21.62 10.49 -36.56
CA PRO A 25 -22.86 9.76 -36.85
C PRO A 25 -22.69 8.60 -37.85
N GLN A 26 -21.67 8.69 -38.71
CA GLN A 26 -21.29 7.66 -39.67
C GLN A 26 -20.84 6.34 -39.01
N LEU A 27 -20.31 6.39 -37.77
CA LEU A 27 -19.81 5.26 -36.99
C LEU A 27 -20.67 4.90 -35.77
N GLU A 28 -21.62 5.75 -35.37
CA GLU A 28 -22.52 5.55 -34.22
C GLU A 28 -23.30 4.22 -34.31
N ALA A 29 -23.64 3.77 -35.53
CA ALA A 29 -24.33 2.48 -35.74
C ALA A 29 -23.46 1.23 -35.45
N CYS A 30 -22.16 1.38 -35.20
CA CYS A 30 -21.21 0.28 -34.99
C CYS A 30 -20.84 0.05 -33.50
N HIS A 31 -21.55 0.69 -32.57
CA HIS A 31 -21.19 0.81 -31.14
C HIS A 31 -20.98 -0.50 -30.33
N GLU A 32 -21.40 -1.68 -30.82
CA GLU A 32 -21.39 -2.91 -30.01
C GLU A 32 -20.06 -3.70 -30.01
N ARG A 33 -19.04 -3.31 -30.78
CA ARG A 33 -17.76 -4.04 -30.81
C ARG A 33 -16.56 -3.10 -30.79
N VAL A 34 -15.50 -3.52 -30.11
CA VAL A 34 -14.14 -2.96 -30.29
C VAL A 34 -13.87 -2.98 -31.80
N ALA A 35 -13.82 -1.81 -32.44
CA ALA A 35 -13.80 -1.68 -33.88
C ALA A 35 -12.50 -2.27 -34.40
N ASP A 36 -12.60 -3.40 -35.09
CA ASP A 36 -11.46 -3.95 -35.81
C ASP A 36 -11.23 -3.06 -37.04
N PHE A 37 -10.18 -2.24 -37.03
CA PHE A 37 -9.83 -1.37 -38.15
C PHE A 37 -9.51 -2.13 -39.44
N ASP A 38 -9.37 -3.45 -39.37
CA ASP A 38 -9.24 -4.36 -40.52
C ASP A 38 -10.61 -4.77 -41.13
N ASP A 39 -11.74 -4.35 -40.54
CA ASP A 39 -13.07 -4.52 -41.11
C ASP A 39 -13.32 -3.49 -42.23
N VAL A 40 -13.69 -3.98 -43.42
CA VAL A 40 -13.98 -3.17 -44.60
C VAL A 40 -15.15 -2.20 -44.38
N VAL A 41 -16.13 -2.55 -43.53
CA VAL A 41 -17.28 -1.69 -43.24
C VAL A 41 -16.83 -0.49 -42.41
N ILE A 42 -16.02 -0.72 -41.38
CA ILE A 42 -15.46 0.33 -40.53
C ILE A 42 -14.52 1.21 -41.36
N ALA A 43 -13.61 0.62 -42.13
CA ALA A 43 -12.68 1.37 -42.97
C ALA A 43 -13.41 2.24 -44.03
N ASN A 44 -14.53 1.76 -44.60
CA ASN A 44 -15.35 2.57 -45.51
C ASN A 44 -16.07 3.72 -44.80
N LYS A 45 -16.44 3.57 -43.53
CA LYS A 45 -16.98 4.68 -42.73
C LYS A 45 -15.92 5.71 -42.37
N ILE A 46 -14.69 5.27 -42.13
CA ILE A 46 -13.54 6.17 -41.93
C ILE A 46 -13.24 6.95 -43.22
N ILE A 47 -13.44 6.38 -44.41
CA ILE A 47 -13.38 7.14 -45.68
C ILE A 47 -14.42 8.27 -45.67
N GLU A 48 -15.68 8.00 -45.33
CA GLU A 48 -16.73 9.04 -45.29
C GLU A 48 -16.35 10.19 -44.32
N ILE A 49 -15.71 9.85 -43.20
CA ILE A 49 -15.22 10.84 -42.22
C ILE A 49 -13.99 11.59 -42.74
N ALA A 50 -13.06 10.90 -43.43
CA ALA A 50 -11.90 11.53 -44.04
C ALA A 50 -12.29 12.48 -45.18
N GLU A 51 -13.30 12.11 -45.99
CA GLU A 51 -13.92 12.99 -46.99
C GLU A 51 -14.55 14.24 -46.34
N GLU A 52 -15.24 14.06 -45.20
CA GLU A 52 -15.82 15.17 -44.42
C GLU A 52 -14.73 16.09 -43.83
N ILE A 53 -13.66 15.54 -43.26
CA ILE A 53 -12.58 16.32 -42.63
C ILE A 53 -11.73 17.06 -43.68
N CYS A 54 -11.52 16.45 -44.84
CA CYS A 54 -10.72 17.02 -45.92
C CYS A 54 -11.54 17.84 -46.93
N ASP A 55 -12.83 18.08 -46.66
CA ASP A 55 -13.76 18.79 -47.55
C ASP A 55 -13.71 18.31 -49.02
N CYS A 56 -13.59 16.99 -49.23
CA CYS A 56 -13.41 16.45 -50.57
C CYS A 56 -14.75 16.33 -51.32
N GLU A 57 -14.95 17.13 -52.37
CA GLU A 57 -16.18 17.09 -53.18
C GLU A 57 -16.30 15.83 -54.08
N ILE A 58 -15.21 15.09 -54.27
CA ILE A 58 -15.16 13.91 -55.13
C ILE A 58 -15.42 12.66 -54.30
N SER A 59 -16.63 12.10 -54.43
CA SER A 59 -16.97 10.83 -53.78
C SER A 59 -16.07 9.70 -54.30
N ILE A 60 -15.30 9.11 -53.40
CA ILE A 60 -14.41 8.00 -53.73
C ILE A 60 -15.23 6.71 -53.89
N PRO A 61 -14.97 5.91 -54.94
CA PRO A 61 -15.64 4.62 -55.10
C PRO A 61 -15.37 3.72 -53.89
N ARG A 62 -16.42 3.25 -53.21
CA ARG A 62 -16.29 2.43 -52.00
C ARG A 62 -15.43 1.18 -52.24
N PRO A 63 -14.25 1.09 -51.62
CA PRO A 63 -13.37 -0.07 -51.81
C PRO A 63 -13.95 -1.36 -51.24
N THR A 64 -13.65 -2.47 -51.92
CA THR A 64 -14.15 -3.81 -51.60
C THR A 64 -13.33 -4.54 -50.51
N SER A 65 -12.29 -3.91 -49.96
CA SER A 65 -11.40 -4.50 -48.95
C SER A 65 -10.79 -3.41 -48.07
N ALA A 66 -10.58 -3.69 -46.78
CA ALA A 66 -10.03 -2.72 -45.82
C ALA A 66 -8.65 -2.16 -46.24
N SER A 67 -7.75 -2.98 -46.79
CA SER A 67 -6.46 -2.49 -47.30
C SER A 67 -6.61 -1.43 -48.40
N LYS A 68 -7.53 -1.65 -49.37
CA LYS A 68 -7.86 -0.63 -50.38
C LYS A 68 -8.56 0.59 -49.79
N ALA A 69 -9.32 0.41 -48.71
CA ALA A 69 -9.95 1.50 -48.00
C ALA A 69 -8.93 2.41 -47.33
N TRP A 70 -8.01 1.83 -46.57
CA TRP A 70 -6.90 2.55 -45.96
C TRP A 70 -5.97 3.20 -46.99
N ALA A 71 -5.76 2.58 -48.15
CA ALA A 71 -5.01 3.21 -49.25
C ALA A 71 -5.74 4.43 -49.82
N ALA A 72 -7.07 4.41 -49.89
CA ALA A 72 -7.87 5.57 -50.29
C ALA A 72 -7.84 6.69 -49.24
N ILE A 73 -7.92 6.34 -47.94
CA ILE A 73 -7.79 7.31 -46.83
C ILE A 73 -6.39 7.95 -46.85
N HIS A 74 -5.35 7.15 -47.07
CA HIS A 74 -3.99 7.64 -47.22
C HIS A 74 -3.87 8.58 -48.44
N GLY A 75 -4.50 8.24 -49.56
CA GLY A 75 -4.55 9.09 -50.75
C GLY A 75 -5.21 10.44 -50.46
N LEU A 76 -6.39 10.43 -49.85
CA LEU A 76 -7.10 11.64 -49.42
C LEU A 76 -6.25 12.55 -48.54
N ALA A 77 -5.63 11.97 -47.52
CA ALA A 77 -4.83 12.73 -46.58
C ALA A 77 -3.59 13.33 -47.26
N ARG A 78 -2.94 12.58 -48.16
CA ARG A 78 -1.81 13.05 -48.97
C ARG A 78 -2.22 14.16 -49.93
N ASP A 79 -3.33 14.00 -50.64
CA ASP A 79 -3.82 14.97 -51.63
C ASP A 79 -4.20 16.32 -51.00
N ASN A 80 -4.53 16.30 -49.70
CA ASN A 80 -4.80 17.50 -48.89
C ASN A 80 -3.56 18.04 -48.16
N GLY A 81 -2.37 17.54 -48.49
CA GLY A 81 -1.10 18.02 -47.96
C GLY A 81 -0.89 17.71 -46.48
N LEU A 82 -1.51 16.64 -45.96
CA LEU A 82 -1.24 16.18 -44.60
C LEU A 82 0.14 15.52 -44.52
N PRO A 83 0.93 15.82 -43.47
CA PRO A 83 2.28 15.28 -43.31
C PRO A 83 2.19 13.80 -42.92
N ILE A 84 2.00 12.94 -43.92
CA ILE A 84 2.12 11.50 -43.83
C ILE A 84 3.36 11.17 -44.64
N ASP A 85 4.32 10.49 -44.03
CA ASP A 85 5.62 10.15 -44.64
C ASP A 85 5.44 9.75 -46.13
N ASP A 86 6.24 10.32 -47.03
CA ASP A 86 6.18 10.18 -48.51
C ASP A 86 6.38 8.75 -49.05
N ILE A 87 6.33 7.75 -48.17
CA ILE A 87 6.41 6.35 -48.52
C ILE A 87 5.14 6.01 -49.32
N ASP A 88 5.30 5.64 -50.60
CA ASP A 88 4.22 5.05 -51.38
C ASP A 88 3.49 4.00 -50.55
N PRO A 89 2.14 4.04 -50.47
CA PRO A 89 1.39 3.25 -49.51
C PRO A 89 1.83 1.79 -49.65
N PRO A 90 2.43 1.20 -48.58
CA PRO A 90 2.94 -0.16 -48.67
C PRO A 90 1.77 -1.08 -49.03
N PRO A 91 2.01 -2.18 -49.78
CA PRO A 91 0.95 -3.08 -50.24
C PRO A 91 0.13 -3.68 -49.08
N LEU A 92 0.66 -3.62 -47.85
CA LEU A 92 -0.04 -3.87 -46.59
C LEU A 92 0.18 -2.67 -45.66
N ILE A 93 -0.90 -1.97 -45.34
CA ILE A 93 -0.90 -0.86 -44.38
C ILE A 93 -0.83 -1.46 -42.97
N THR A 94 0.24 -1.16 -42.24
CA THR A 94 0.43 -1.64 -40.87
C THR A 94 -0.46 -0.86 -39.89
N ARG A 95 -0.73 -1.41 -38.70
CA ARG A 95 -1.48 -0.69 -37.63
C ARG A 95 -0.83 0.63 -37.24
N GLU A 96 0.49 0.69 -37.28
CA GLU A 96 1.23 1.93 -37.03
C GLU A 96 0.94 2.99 -38.11
N CYS A 97 0.87 2.57 -39.38
CA CYS A 97 0.48 3.45 -40.49
C CYS A 97 -0.97 3.91 -40.34
N GLN A 98 -1.90 3.03 -39.95
CA GLN A 98 -3.30 3.41 -39.64
C GLN A 98 -3.33 4.47 -38.52
N SER A 99 -2.57 4.28 -37.44
CA SER A 99 -2.49 5.25 -36.35
C SER A 99 -1.95 6.60 -36.81
N ARG A 100 -0.89 6.62 -37.64
CA ARG A 100 -0.32 7.87 -38.18
C ARG A 100 -1.30 8.62 -39.08
N ILE A 101 -2.01 7.91 -39.96
CA ILE A 101 -3.04 8.49 -40.84
C ILE A 101 -4.16 9.11 -40.00
N LEU A 102 -4.67 8.40 -38.99
CA LEU A 102 -5.71 8.90 -38.11
C LEU A 102 -5.24 10.10 -37.27
N CYS A 103 -4.01 10.08 -36.75
CA CYS A 103 -3.40 11.24 -36.09
C CYS A 103 -3.34 12.45 -37.02
N ALA A 104 -2.92 12.26 -38.28
CA ALA A 104 -2.84 13.34 -39.26
C ALA A 104 -4.22 13.96 -39.56
N LEU A 105 -5.26 13.12 -39.69
CA LEU A 105 -6.64 13.58 -39.87
C LEU A 105 -7.17 14.34 -38.65
N LEU A 106 -6.92 13.84 -37.44
CA LEU A 106 -7.28 14.53 -36.19
C LEU A 106 -6.59 15.90 -36.10
N CYS A 107 -5.29 15.97 -36.38
CA CYS A 107 -4.53 17.21 -36.34
C CYS A 107 -5.02 18.20 -37.41
N HIS A 108 -5.46 17.71 -38.57
CA HIS A 108 -6.07 18.55 -39.59
C HIS A 108 -7.42 19.11 -39.15
N ALA A 109 -8.30 18.25 -38.64
CA ALA A 109 -9.63 18.62 -38.14
C ALA A 109 -9.55 19.70 -37.05
N LEU A 110 -8.46 19.75 -36.29
CA LEU A 110 -8.22 20.73 -35.24
C LEU A 110 -7.31 21.89 -35.65
N SER A 111 -6.82 21.90 -36.88
CA SER A 111 -6.04 23.01 -37.40
C SER A 111 -6.93 24.18 -37.81
N ASP A 112 -6.39 25.40 -37.76
CA ASP A 112 -7.09 26.61 -38.19
C ASP A 112 -7.42 26.63 -39.69
N ARG A 113 -6.92 25.64 -40.45
CA ARG A 113 -7.21 25.45 -41.88
C ARG A 113 -8.48 24.65 -42.14
N CYS A 114 -9.03 23.97 -41.13
CA CYS A 114 -10.28 23.22 -41.26
C CYS A 114 -11.46 24.16 -40.97
N GLU A 115 -12.38 24.34 -41.93
CA GLU A 115 -13.53 25.24 -41.77
C GLU A 115 -14.44 24.83 -40.60
N ARG A 116 -14.45 23.55 -40.26
CA ARG A 116 -15.30 22.95 -39.23
C ARG A 116 -14.58 22.69 -37.90
N GLN A 117 -13.41 23.31 -37.69
CA GLN A 117 -12.59 23.16 -36.48
C GLN A 117 -13.40 23.33 -35.19
N ARG A 118 -14.28 24.34 -35.10
CA ARG A 118 -15.12 24.58 -33.90
C ARG A 118 -16.07 23.43 -33.58
N ASP A 119 -16.63 22.78 -34.60
CA ASP A 119 -17.52 21.65 -34.43
C ASP A 119 -16.74 20.45 -33.87
N TYR A 120 -15.55 20.19 -34.39
CA TYR A 120 -14.70 19.07 -33.96
C TYR A 120 -14.13 19.28 -32.55
N VAL A 121 -13.72 20.51 -32.21
CA VAL A 121 -13.33 20.87 -30.83
C VAL A 121 -14.51 20.69 -29.88
N GLY A 122 -15.70 21.14 -30.26
CA GLY A 122 -16.92 20.97 -29.47
C GLY A 122 -17.24 19.49 -29.18
N ARG A 123 -17.09 18.61 -30.18
CA ARG A 123 -17.28 17.16 -30.02
C ARG A 123 -16.26 16.55 -29.05
N ILE A 124 -14.97 16.87 -29.20
CA ILE A 124 -13.92 16.36 -28.31
C ILE A 124 -14.18 16.79 -26.86
N MET A 125 -14.58 18.05 -26.64
CA MET A 125 -14.87 18.56 -25.30
C MET A 125 -16.14 17.94 -24.68
N ALA A 126 -17.09 17.47 -25.51
CA ALA A 126 -18.30 16.80 -25.06
C ALA A 126 -18.10 15.31 -24.69
N MET A 127 -16.94 14.71 -25.02
CA MET A 127 -16.64 13.33 -24.61
C MET A 127 -16.62 13.18 -23.09
N GLY A 128 -17.45 12.30 -22.52
CA GLY A 128 -17.51 12.04 -21.08
C GLY A 128 -16.29 11.32 -20.48
N ARG A 129 -15.21 11.12 -21.26
CA ARG A 129 -14.02 10.34 -20.91
C ARG A 129 -12.76 11.22 -20.88
N SER A 130 -12.40 11.67 -19.68
CA SER A 130 -11.23 12.55 -19.46
C SER A 130 -9.90 11.91 -19.85
N ASP A 131 -9.76 10.59 -19.70
CA ASP A 131 -8.58 9.81 -20.11
C ASP A 131 -8.36 9.86 -21.62
N VAL A 132 -9.43 9.73 -22.40
CA VAL A 132 -9.42 9.82 -23.87
C VAL A 132 -9.10 11.24 -24.33
N GLN A 133 -9.72 12.25 -23.70
CA GLN A 133 -9.43 13.66 -23.99
C GLN A 133 -7.96 14.02 -23.74
N GLN A 134 -7.37 13.54 -22.66
CA GLN A 134 -5.95 13.76 -22.34
C GLN A 134 -5.03 13.11 -23.37
N GLU A 135 -5.33 11.89 -23.82
CA GLU A 135 -4.53 11.21 -24.84
C GLU A 135 -4.62 11.90 -26.19
N ILE A 136 -5.82 12.36 -26.59
CA ILE A 136 -6.03 13.17 -27.80
C ILE A 136 -5.23 14.48 -27.72
N MET A 137 -5.28 15.16 -26.58
CA MET A 137 -4.48 16.38 -26.35
C MET A 137 -2.99 16.10 -26.45
N ARG A 138 -2.51 14.97 -25.94
CA ARG A 138 -1.11 14.55 -26.06
C ARG A 138 -0.73 14.31 -27.52
N ILE A 139 -1.56 13.62 -28.31
CA ILE A 139 -1.33 13.38 -29.74
C ILE A 139 -1.18 14.72 -30.49
N ILE A 140 -2.06 15.69 -30.19
CA ILE A 140 -1.99 17.03 -30.79
C ILE A 140 -0.69 17.74 -30.42
N GLN A 141 -0.32 17.74 -29.13
CA GLN A 141 0.91 18.38 -28.64
C GLN A 141 2.17 17.74 -29.25
N GLU A 142 2.24 16.42 -29.32
CA GLU A 142 3.35 15.70 -29.95
C GLU A 142 3.47 16.06 -31.43
N SER A 143 2.34 16.08 -32.16
CA SER A 143 2.34 16.44 -33.59
C SER A 143 2.77 17.90 -33.85
N ALA A 144 2.50 18.80 -32.90
CA ALA A 144 2.92 20.20 -32.98
C ALA A 144 4.43 20.36 -32.75
N LEU A 145 5.02 19.52 -31.89
CA LEU A 145 6.47 19.52 -31.66
C LEU A 145 7.25 19.05 -32.89
N TYR A 146 6.76 18.03 -33.61
CA TYR A 146 7.41 17.53 -34.82
C TYR A 146 7.41 18.51 -36.01
N ARG A 147 6.57 19.55 -36.01
CA ARG A 147 6.54 20.56 -37.10
C ARG A 147 7.56 21.68 -36.95
N ASN A 148 8.12 21.91 -35.77
CA ASN A 148 8.96 23.08 -35.51
C ASN A 148 10.45 22.84 -35.77
N ASP A 149 10.89 21.61 -36.04
CA ASP A 149 12.31 21.28 -36.18
C ASP A 149 12.85 21.39 -37.63
N ASP A 150 12.00 21.57 -38.64
CA ASP A 150 12.41 21.53 -40.06
C ASP A 150 12.45 22.90 -40.79
N ASP A 151 12.01 24.01 -40.16
CA ASP A 151 11.94 25.34 -40.82
C ASP A 151 13.07 26.33 -40.41
N ASP A 152 14.04 25.91 -39.59
CA ASP A 152 15.10 26.78 -39.05
C ASP A 152 16.27 27.06 -40.03
N ASN A 153 16.03 26.97 -41.34
CA ASN A 153 17.06 27.21 -42.35
C ASN A 153 16.58 28.06 -43.54
N ASN A 154 15.98 29.22 -43.28
CA ASN A 154 16.14 30.42 -44.13
C ASN A 154 15.42 31.68 -43.58
N GLY A 155 16.17 32.77 -43.42
CA GLY A 155 15.67 34.16 -43.30
C GLY A 155 15.59 34.64 -41.85
N ASP A 156 16.59 35.31 -41.30
CA ASP A 156 16.83 36.76 -41.50
C ASP A 156 15.56 37.57 -41.80
N THR A 157 14.66 37.65 -40.83
CA THR A 157 13.69 38.74 -40.71
C THR A 157 13.59 39.16 -39.26
N GLY A 158 14.10 40.37 -38.99
CA GLY A 158 13.97 41.01 -37.69
C GLY A 158 12.54 41.48 -37.42
N GLU A 159 12.16 41.39 -36.15
CA GLU A 159 11.05 42.07 -35.46
C GLU A 159 11.39 41.87 -33.97
N TYR A 160 11.70 42.85 -33.12
CA TYR A 160 11.09 44.14 -32.83
C TYR A 160 9.57 44.10 -32.64
N SER A 161 9.11 43.32 -31.66
CA SER A 161 7.82 43.56 -31.01
C SER A 161 7.74 42.91 -29.62
N ALA A 162 7.09 43.63 -28.69
CA ALA A 162 6.60 43.20 -27.38
C ALA A 162 7.61 43.09 -26.21
N TYR A 163 7.94 44.25 -25.60
CA TYR A 163 8.13 44.34 -24.15
C TYR A 163 7.41 45.60 -23.63
N MET A 164 6.15 45.44 -23.24
CA MET A 164 5.43 46.35 -22.36
C MET A 164 4.65 45.49 -21.35
N GLU A 165 4.66 45.96 -20.10
CA GLU A 165 3.87 45.51 -18.94
C GLU A 165 4.36 44.28 -18.16
N ALA A 166 5.10 44.55 -17.06
CA ALA A 166 4.67 44.17 -15.70
C ALA A 166 5.75 44.52 -14.66
N SER A 167 5.66 45.69 -14.00
CA SER A 167 6.10 45.85 -12.60
C SER A 167 5.50 47.13 -11.99
N GLY A 168 4.25 47.02 -11.54
CA GLY A 168 3.61 48.01 -10.68
C GLY A 168 3.34 47.42 -9.30
N ALA A 169 4.21 47.70 -8.33
CA ALA A 169 3.88 47.74 -6.90
C ALA A 169 5.05 48.33 -6.09
N ALA A 170 4.93 49.61 -5.71
CA ALA A 170 5.25 50.11 -4.36
C ALA A 170 5.06 51.63 -4.30
N SER A 171 3.88 52.02 -3.84
CA SER A 171 3.54 53.37 -3.40
C SER A 171 4.25 53.67 -2.07
N VAL A 172 5.19 54.62 -2.07
CA VAL A 172 5.53 55.42 -0.88
C VAL A 172 5.73 56.88 -1.31
N SER A 173 4.94 57.74 -0.67
CA SER A 173 4.83 59.19 -0.81
C SER A 173 6.14 59.94 -0.61
N ALA A 174 6.43 60.92 -1.48
CA ALA A 174 6.91 62.24 -1.10
C ALA A 174 6.87 63.19 -2.30
N SER A 175 5.93 64.13 -2.24
CA SER A 175 5.81 65.27 -3.14
C SER A 175 7.05 66.16 -3.08
N PHE A 176 7.68 66.43 -4.22
CA PHE A 176 8.43 67.67 -4.42
C PHE A 176 8.39 68.04 -5.91
N GLU A 177 7.46 68.94 -6.23
CA GLU A 177 7.39 69.62 -7.52
C GLU A 177 8.60 70.55 -7.65
N LEU A 178 9.41 70.38 -8.70
CA LEU A 178 10.12 71.51 -9.28
C LEU A 178 10.22 71.32 -10.81
N GLU A 179 9.36 72.08 -11.48
CA GLU A 179 9.39 72.34 -12.92
C GLU A 179 10.78 72.79 -13.40
N GLY A 180 11.27 72.14 -14.45
CA GLY A 180 12.48 72.52 -15.15
C GLY A 180 12.38 72.17 -16.63
N LYS A 181 11.57 72.92 -17.38
CA LYS A 181 11.53 72.93 -18.85
C LYS A 181 12.92 73.25 -19.41
N ILE A 182 13.53 72.31 -20.12
CA ILE A 182 14.58 72.61 -21.11
C ILE A 182 14.25 71.87 -22.40
N ASP A 183 13.67 72.63 -23.33
CA ASP A 183 13.58 72.31 -24.75
C ASP A 183 14.99 72.09 -25.33
N THR A 184 15.24 70.94 -25.94
CA THR A 184 16.32 70.81 -26.93
C THR A 184 15.83 70.03 -28.14
N LYS A 185 15.41 70.80 -29.15
CA LYS A 185 15.39 70.38 -30.55
C LYS A 185 16.81 69.97 -30.95
N ARG A 186 16.99 68.74 -31.46
CA ARG A 186 18.21 68.37 -32.19
C ARG A 186 17.80 67.84 -33.56
N ASP A 187 17.98 68.72 -34.54
CA ASP A 187 17.86 68.45 -35.97
C ASP A 187 18.97 67.49 -36.44
N ARG A 188 18.55 66.58 -37.33
CA ARG A 188 19.19 66.19 -38.60
C ARG A 188 20.71 66.40 -38.71
N ILE A 189 21.44 65.32 -38.94
CA ILE A 189 22.25 65.03 -40.14
C ILE A 189 22.74 63.59 -39.99
N ASP A 190 22.24 62.67 -40.82
CA ASP A 190 22.89 61.41 -41.20
C ASP A 190 22.34 61.02 -42.57
N ALA A 191 23.12 61.28 -43.61
CA ALA A 191 22.94 60.72 -44.94
C ALA A 191 24.16 61.07 -45.79
N PHE A 192 25.19 60.22 -45.79
CA PHE A 192 26.02 60.02 -46.97
C PHE A 192 26.44 58.56 -47.03
N GLY A 193 25.80 57.86 -47.96
CA GLY A 193 26.10 56.50 -48.35
C GLY A 193 27.36 56.42 -49.19
N ASP A 194 27.90 55.21 -49.16
CA ASP A 194 28.80 54.63 -50.14
C ASP A 194 28.30 54.85 -51.57
N ASP A 195 29.20 55.23 -52.46
CA ASP A 195 29.22 54.70 -53.82
C ASP A 195 30.65 54.75 -54.40
N ASN A 196 31.17 53.54 -54.60
CA ASN A 196 31.98 53.09 -55.74
C ASN A 196 32.50 54.13 -56.75
N LEU A 197 33.79 54.03 -57.09
CA LEU A 197 34.40 54.00 -58.44
C LEU A 197 35.92 54.24 -58.28
N HIS A 198 36.78 53.23 -58.29
CA HIS A 198 37.38 52.57 -59.46
C HIS A 198 38.30 53.46 -60.33
N PHE A 199 39.59 53.10 -60.29
CA PHE A 199 40.61 53.11 -61.36
C PHE A 199 41.40 54.38 -61.76
N ASP A 200 42.71 54.13 -61.87
CA ASP A 200 43.74 54.74 -62.73
C ASP A 200 44.53 56.02 -62.35
N SER A 201 45.78 55.76 -61.91
CA SER A 201 47.00 56.45 -62.40
C SER A 201 47.12 56.31 -63.93
N PRO A 202 47.85 57.14 -64.73
CA PRO A 202 49.18 57.68 -64.41
C PRO A 202 49.65 59.02 -65.13
N GLN A 203 50.89 59.44 -64.83
CA GLN A 203 51.88 60.12 -65.70
C GLN A 203 51.64 61.55 -66.30
N GLY A 204 52.43 62.52 -65.80
CA GLY A 204 53.48 63.22 -66.57
C GLY A 204 53.15 64.37 -67.54
N LYS A 205 53.83 65.52 -67.36
CA LYS A 205 54.57 66.36 -68.36
C LYS A 205 54.44 67.90 -68.17
N LYS A 206 55.62 68.54 -68.13
CA LYS A 206 56.05 69.82 -68.75
C LYS A 206 55.61 71.20 -68.17
N ARG A 207 56.64 71.94 -67.69
CA ARG A 207 57.02 73.39 -67.82
C ARG A 207 56.26 74.27 -68.88
N PRO A 208 56.41 75.63 -68.97
CA PRO A 208 57.34 76.61 -68.32
C PRO A 208 56.75 78.03 -67.95
N GLN A 209 57.62 78.90 -67.40
CA GLN A 209 57.71 80.39 -67.47
C GLN A 209 56.59 81.22 -68.12
N VAL A 210 56.24 82.35 -67.48
CA VAL A 210 55.97 83.65 -68.15
C VAL A 210 56.44 84.83 -67.26
N ASP A 211 57.30 85.66 -67.84
CA ASP A 211 57.69 87.02 -67.41
C ASP A 211 56.55 88.05 -67.57
N ARG A 212 56.55 89.15 -66.80
CA ARG A 212 56.53 90.54 -67.35
C ARG A 212 56.33 91.65 -66.30
N ASN A 213 57.29 92.59 -66.34
CA ASN A 213 57.18 94.06 -66.31
C ASN A 213 56.62 94.76 -65.04
N GLY A 214 57.22 95.81 -64.47
CA GLY A 214 58.22 96.77 -64.94
C GLY A 214 57.61 98.17 -65.18
N ILE A 215 58.35 99.24 -64.82
CA ILE A 215 58.27 100.70 -65.16
C ILE A 215 58.37 101.54 -63.86
N ILE A 216 59.51 102.15 -63.47
CA ILE A 216 60.32 103.27 -64.01
C ILE A 216 59.65 104.64 -63.86
N PHE A 217 60.25 105.56 -63.06
CA PHE A 217 60.54 106.93 -63.53
C PHE A 217 61.59 107.65 -62.67
N GLU A 218 62.62 108.16 -63.35
CA GLU A 218 63.82 108.85 -62.91
C GLU A 218 63.88 110.14 -63.76
N GLY A 219 64.30 111.30 -63.23
CA GLY A 219 64.44 112.50 -64.08
C GLY A 219 64.64 113.85 -63.39
N MET A 220 65.90 114.15 -63.06
CA MET A 220 66.69 115.41 -63.24
C MET A 220 66.01 116.80 -63.33
N HIS A 221 66.56 117.79 -62.61
CA HIS A 221 66.99 119.14 -63.07
C HIS A 221 67.65 119.89 -61.87
N ASN A 222 68.97 120.15 -61.85
CA ASN A 222 69.78 121.26 -62.42
C ASN A 222 69.81 122.60 -61.65
N VAL A 223 71.03 122.97 -61.21
CA VAL A 223 71.69 124.32 -61.22
C VAL A 223 71.08 125.39 -60.28
N VAL A 224 71.82 126.05 -59.38
CA VAL A 224 72.66 127.25 -59.59
C VAL A 224 73.55 127.49 -58.35
N GLN A 225 74.82 127.84 -58.60
CA GLN A 225 75.83 128.30 -57.63
C GLN A 225 75.57 129.73 -57.16
N HIS A 226 75.80 130.01 -55.87
CA HIS A 226 76.33 131.31 -55.43
C HIS A 226 77.16 131.12 -54.17
N ARG A 227 78.48 131.35 -54.29
CA ARG A 227 79.45 131.40 -53.18
C ARG A 227 79.23 132.68 -52.39
N SER A 228 79.06 132.58 -51.08
CA SER A 228 79.26 133.71 -50.17
C SER A 228 79.95 133.21 -48.89
N ALA A 229 80.85 134.01 -48.34
CA ALA A 229 81.79 133.61 -47.27
C ALA A 229 81.14 133.34 -45.88
N ASP A 230 79.82 133.13 -45.84
CA ASP A 230 79.06 132.58 -44.69
C ASP A 230 78.80 131.06 -44.83
N ASP A 231 79.19 130.45 -45.97
CA ASP A 231 78.98 129.02 -46.30
C ASP A 231 79.74 128.04 -45.40
N ASP A 232 80.81 128.45 -44.72
CA ASP A 232 81.58 127.56 -43.83
C ASP A 232 80.86 127.29 -42.49
N ILE A 233 80.03 128.23 -42.01
CA ILE A 233 79.17 128.03 -40.84
C ILE A 233 77.95 127.18 -41.23
N ALA A 234 77.34 127.47 -42.39
CA ALA A 234 76.22 126.69 -42.92
C ALA A 234 76.62 125.25 -43.28
N CYS A 235 77.82 125.02 -43.81
CA CYS A 235 78.33 123.67 -44.12
C CYS A 235 78.64 122.86 -42.86
N LEU A 236 79.13 123.49 -41.78
CA LEU A 236 79.29 122.84 -40.48
C LEU A 236 77.94 122.48 -39.84
N GLU A 237 76.94 123.36 -39.96
CA GLU A 237 75.59 123.12 -39.43
C GLU A 237 74.83 122.06 -40.25
N ILE A 238 74.95 122.07 -41.58
CA ILE A 238 74.43 121.02 -42.48
C ILE A 238 75.10 119.68 -42.19
N ALA A 239 76.42 119.63 -42.01
CA ALA A 239 77.11 118.39 -41.66
C ALA A 239 76.69 117.85 -40.28
N LYS A 240 76.45 118.75 -39.31
CA LYS A 240 75.94 118.38 -37.98
C LYS A 240 74.50 117.85 -38.08
N LEU A 241 73.62 118.52 -38.82
CA LEU A 241 72.26 118.06 -39.06
C LEU A 241 72.21 116.75 -39.87
N GLN A 242 73.09 116.55 -40.84
CA GLN A 242 73.22 115.28 -41.57
C GLN A 242 73.69 114.15 -40.66
N LYS A 243 74.63 114.43 -39.74
CA LYS A 243 75.07 113.47 -38.73
C LYS A 243 73.92 113.12 -37.78
N GLU A 244 73.20 114.11 -37.25
CA GLU A 244 72.03 113.91 -36.39
C GLU A 244 70.91 113.15 -37.12
N LEU A 245 70.66 113.44 -38.39
CA LEU A 245 69.69 112.72 -39.23
C LEU A 245 70.10 111.25 -39.42
N ASN A 246 71.38 110.98 -39.67
CA ASN A 246 71.89 109.63 -39.82
C ASN A 246 71.85 108.86 -38.49
N GLU A 247 72.16 109.51 -37.37
CA GLU A 247 72.00 108.92 -36.05
C GLU A 247 70.53 108.62 -35.72
N LEU A 248 69.60 109.50 -36.10
CA LEU A 248 68.16 109.25 -35.94
C LEU A 248 67.68 108.10 -36.83
N ARG A 249 68.12 108.02 -38.08
CA ARG A 249 67.83 106.90 -38.99
C ARG A 249 68.40 105.58 -38.47
N GLN A 250 69.60 105.61 -37.91
CA GLN A 250 70.20 104.42 -37.30
C GLN A 250 69.39 103.97 -36.09
N ARG A 251 68.99 104.90 -35.20
CA ARG A 251 68.10 104.59 -34.07
C ARG A 251 66.75 104.06 -34.55
N GLU A 252 66.16 104.62 -35.61
CA GLU A 252 64.91 104.15 -36.18
C GLU A 252 65.05 102.71 -36.74
N MET A 253 66.15 102.41 -37.42
CA MET A 253 66.47 101.06 -37.89
C MET A 253 66.65 100.08 -36.73
N ASP A 254 67.39 100.47 -35.70
CA ASP A 254 67.61 99.66 -34.50
C ASP A 254 66.29 99.41 -33.75
N PHE A 255 65.42 100.42 -33.64
CA PHE A 255 64.08 100.26 -33.07
C PHE A 255 63.18 99.36 -33.92
N SER A 256 63.24 99.46 -35.26
CA SER A 256 62.49 98.57 -36.14
C SER A 256 62.94 97.12 -36.00
N LEU A 257 64.25 96.87 -35.96
CA LEU A 257 64.80 95.53 -35.72
C LEU A 257 64.37 94.98 -34.36
N LYS A 258 64.40 95.82 -33.30
CA LYS A 258 63.94 95.43 -31.98
C LYS A 258 62.44 95.10 -31.94
N VAL A 259 61.61 95.89 -32.64
CA VAL A 259 60.16 95.61 -32.76
C VAL A 259 59.92 94.30 -33.51
N ASP A 260 60.68 94.03 -34.57
CA ASP A 260 60.56 92.78 -35.32
C ASP A 260 61.05 91.56 -34.53
N GLU A 261 62.11 91.72 -33.74
CA GLU A 261 62.60 90.72 -32.80
C GLU A 261 61.57 90.45 -31.68
N GLU A 262 60.99 91.48 -31.07
CA GLU A 262 59.92 91.34 -30.07
C GLU A 262 58.66 90.69 -30.67
N ARG A 263 58.29 91.05 -31.91
CA ARG A 263 57.18 90.40 -32.63
C ARG A 263 57.49 88.94 -32.95
N ALA A 264 58.71 88.62 -33.36
CA ALA A 264 59.13 87.25 -33.61
C ALA A 264 59.14 86.42 -32.32
N GLN A 265 59.65 86.99 -31.22
CA GLN A 265 59.64 86.37 -29.90
C GLN A 265 58.20 86.13 -29.41
N HIS A 266 57.32 87.12 -29.54
CA HIS A 266 55.91 86.97 -29.17
C HIS A 266 55.21 85.88 -30.00
N ARG A 267 55.48 85.79 -31.31
CA ARG A 267 54.95 84.71 -32.17
C ARG A 267 55.47 83.34 -31.73
N SER A 268 56.77 83.24 -31.42
CA SER A 268 57.38 82.00 -30.92
C SER A 268 56.76 81.58 -29.58
N ASP A 269 56.59 82.52 -28.64
CA ASP A 269 56.00 82.25 -27.33
C ASP A 269 54.53 81.81 -27.47
N MET A 270 53.76 82.45 -28.36
CA MET A 270 52.37 82.06 -28.67
C MET A 270 52.30 80.63 -29.22
N LEU A 271 53.12 80.29 -30.22
CA LEU A 271 53.19 78.93 -30.77
C LEU A 271 53.62 77.91 -29.70
N GLN A 272 54.49 78.30 -28.77
CA GLN A 272 54.91 77.42 -27.68
C GLN A 272 53.78 77.17 -26.66
N VAL A 273 52.96 78.18 -26.38
CA VAL A 273 51.76 78.05 -25.53
C VAL A 273 50.71 77.18 -26.22
N GLU A 274 50.43 77.42 -27.50
CA GLU A 274 49.52 76.58 -28.29
C GLU A 274 50.00 75.12 -28.36
N SER A 275 51.29 74.90 -28.61
CA SER A 275 51.90 73.55 -28.59
C SER A 275 51.77 72.85 -27.24
N ARG A 276 51.89 73.61 -26.14
CA ARG A 276 51.68 73.08 -24.78
C ARG A 276 50.21 72.74 -24.55
N HIS A 277 49.28 73.60 -24.97
CA HIS A 277 47.85 73.35 -24.84
C HIS A 277 47.41 72.13 -25.65
N LEU A 278 47.85 72.00 -26.90
CA LEU A 278 47.58 70.83 -27.74
C LEU A 278 48.15 69.53 -27.16
N ARG A 279 49.33 69.59 -26.51
CA ARG A 279 49.86 68.44 -25.78
C ARG A 279 48.97 68.04 -24.60
N THR A 280 48.54 69.01 -23.79
CA THR A 280 47.62 68.71 -22.68
C THR A 280 46.29 68.15 -23.15
N THR A 281 45.75 68.64 -24.28
CA THR A 281 44.53 68.09 -24.88
C THR A 281 44.73 66.65 -25.32
N ARG A 282 45.82 66.33 -26.03
CA ARG A 282 46.13 64.94 -26.43
C ARG A 282 46.35 64.01 -25.23
N ASP A 283 46.99 64.50 -24.17
CA ASP A 283 47.19 63.71 -22.95
C ASP A 283 45.85 63.42 -22.25
N LEU A 284 44.93 64.38 -22.23
CA LEU A 284 43.58 64.20 -21.69
C LEU A 284 42.74 63.25 -22.58
N GLU A 285 42.77 63.43 -23.90
CA GLU A 285 42.13 62.53 -24.86
C GLU A 285 42.66 61.09 -24.70
N GLY A 286 43.97 60.93 -24.52
CA GLY A 286 44.59 59.63 -24.27
C GLY A 286 44.15 59.00 -22.95
N LYS A 287 43.96 59.80 -21.88
CA LYS A 287 43.41 59.32 -20.60
C LYS A 287 41.96 58.87 -20.75
N TYR A 288 41.10 59.70 -21.34
CA TYR A 288 39.69 59.34 -21.54
C TYR A 288 39.52 58.16 -22.49
N THR A 289 40.36 58.04 -23.51
CA THR A 289 40.34 56.87 -24.40
C THR A 289 40.68 55.59 -23.66
N LYS A 290 41.67 55.63 -22.74
CA LYS A 290 42.01 54.48 -21.88
C LYS A 290 40.87 54.13 -20.92
N GLU A 291 40.30 55.13 -20.25
CA GLU A 291 39.17 54.93 -19.33
C GLU A 291 37.94 54.34 -20.06
N ILE A 292 37.61 54.86 -21.25
CA ILE A 292 36.55 54.30 -22.10
C ILE A 292 36.87 52.85 -22.48
N SER A 293 38.13 52.52 -22.80
CA SER A 293 38.52 51.15 -23.13
C SER A 293 38.44 50.20 -21.93
N GLU A 294 38.71 50.68 -20.73
CA GLU A 294 38.61 49.93 -19.48
C GLU A 294 37.14 49.69 -19.12
N GLN A 295 36.30 50.73 -19.16
CA GLN A 295 34.86 50.61 -18.95
C GLN A 295 34.20 49.70 -19.99
N LYS A 296 34.60 49.78 -21.27
CA LYS A 296 34.12 48.83 -22.30
C LYS A 296 34.49 47.39 -21.98
N ARG A 297 35.70 47.15 -21.48
CA ARG A 297 36.14 45.80 -21.07
C ARG A 297 35.35 45.30 -19.86
N GLU A 298 35.08 46.17 -18.89
CA GLU A 298 34.28 45.85 -17.71
C GLU A 298 32.83 45.51 -18.07
N ILE A 299 32.20 46.31 -18.94
CA ILE A 299 30.86 46.03 -19.47
C ILE A 299 30.82 44.68 -20.20
N GLU A 300 31.84 44.36 -20.99
CA GLU A 300 31.90 43.07 -21.69
C GLU A 300 32.07 41.89 -20.72
N MET A 301 32.89 42.03 -19.68
CA MET A 301 32.98 41.03 -18.61
C MET A 301 31.64 40.84 -17.88
N LEU A 302 30.94 41.93 -17.56
CA LEU A 302 29.62 41.87 -16.91
C LEU A 302 28.58 41.19 -17.81
N ARG A 303 28.61 41.42 -19.13
CA ARG A 303 27.76 40.69 -20.09
C ARG A 303 28.07 39.19 -20.11
N HIS A 304 29.33 38.80 -20.06
CA HIS A 304 29.70 37.38 -19.95
C HIS A 304 29.22 36.75 -18.62
N TYR A 305 29.29 37.49 -17.51
CA TYR A 305 28.73 37.04 -16.24
C TYR A 305 27.21 36.91 -16.29
N GLU A 306 26.51 37.87 -16.90
CA GLU A 306 25.06 37.82 -17.09
C GLU A 306 24.65 36.62 -17.96
N GLN A 307 25.34 36.37 -19.06
CA GLN A 307 25.10 35.20 -19.91
C GLN A 307 25.36 33.89 -19.17
N SER A 308 26.41 33.82 -18.35
CA SER A 308 26.71 32.64 -17.54
C SER A 308 25.65 32.41 -16.46
N ALA A 309 25.18 33.49 -15.82
CA ALA A 309 24.09 33.44 -14.85
C ALA A 309 22.76 33.02 -15.49
N LYS A 310 22.46 33.50 -16.70
CA LYS A 310 21.29 33.06 -17.49
C LYS A 310 21.33 31.57 -17.79
N LYS A 311 22.47 31.06 -18.29
CA LYS A 311 22.66 29.61 -18.53
C LYS A 311 22.47 28.78 -17.26
N LEU A 312 23.03 29.20 -16.13
CA LEU A 312 22.84 28.52 -14.83
C LEU A 312 21.39 28.60 -14.34
N SER A 313 20.68 29.69 -14.63
CA SER A 313 19.26 29.83 -14.31
C SER A 313 18.40 28.90 -15.15
N GLU A 314 18.67 28.81 -16.45
CA GLU A 314 17.99 27.88 -17.38
C GLU A 314 18.25 26.42 -16.99
N GLU A 315 19.49 26.06 -16.64
CA GLU A 315 19.84 24.74 -16.13
C GLU A 315 19.12 24.41 -14.81
N ASN A 316 19.02 25.37 -13.88
CA ASN A 316 18.24 25.18 -12.65
C ASN A 316 16.75 24.99 -12.91
N SER A 317 16.16 25.73 -13.86
CA SER A 317 14.76 25.53 -14.24
C SER A 317 14.56 24.14 -14.83
N ARG A 318 15.44 23.72 -15.75
CA ARG A 318 15.40 22.37 -16.32
C ARG A 318 15.52 21.28 -15.27
N LEU A 319 16.43 21.42 -14.30
CA LEU A 319 16.58 20.46 -13.20
C LEU A 319 15.36 20.41 -12.28
N ARG A 320 14.63 21.52 -12.11
CA ARG A 320 13.35 21.52 -11.39
C ARG A 320 12.28 20.76 -12.14
N ASP A 321 12.18 20.96 -13.46
CA ASP A 321 11.24 20.21 -14.29
C ASP A 321 11.57 18.70 -14.25
N GLU A 322 12.85 18.33 -14.31
CA GLU A 322 13.30 16.94 -14.15
C GLU A 322 12.95 16.38 -12.76
N LEU A 323 13.07 17.17 -11.69
CA LEU A 323 12.66 16.77 -10.33
C LEU A 323 11.15 16.57 -10.23
N ASP A 324 10.34 17.44 -10.82
CA ASP A 324 8.87 17.33 -10.82
C ASP A 324 8.40 16.08 -11.59
N VAL A 325 9.05 15.78 -12.72
CA VAL A 325 8.83 14.54 -13.47
C VAL A 325 9.23 13.31 -12.64
N LEU A 326 10.35 13.37 -11.92
CA LEU A 326 10.78 12.29 -11.03
C LEU A 326 9.82 12.11 -9.85
N GLU A 327 9.24 13.18 -9.31
CA GLU A 327 8.26 13.11 -8.23
C GLU A 327 6.97 12.43 -8.70
N CYS A 328 6.47 12.77 -9.90
CA CYS A 328 5.37 12.05 -10.54
C CYS A 328 5.70 10.55 -10.76
N SER A 329 6.95 10.25 -11.15
CA SER A 329 7.39 8.86 -11.35
C SER A 329 7.47 8.07 -10.04
N LYS A 330 7.81 8.73 -8.93
CA LYS A 330 7.86 8.16 -7.59
C LYS A 330 6.48 7.78 -7.09
N GLU A 331 5.46 8.60 -7.35
CA GLU A 331 4.07 8.25 -7.01
C GLU A 331 3.57 7.04 -7.82
N LYS A 332 3.89 6.98 -9.13
CA LYS A 332 3.59 5.82 -9.97
C LYS A 332 4.30 4.55 -9.47
N LEU A 333 5.56 4.68 -9.05
CA LEU A 333 6.32 3.58 -8.47
C LEU A 333 5.69 3.11 -7.15
N ALA A 334 5.33 4.03 -6.25
CA ALA A 334 4.66 3.71 -4.99
C ALA A 334 3.30 3.02 -5.22
N PHE A 335 2.54 3.46 -6.23
CA PHE A 335 1.30 2.79 -6.63
C PHE A 335 1.57 1.37 -7.16
N ALA A 336 2.60 1.18 -8.00
CA ALA A 336 2.98 -0.13 -8.51
C ALA A 336 3.47 -1.07 -7.39
N GLU A 337 4.26 -0.56 -6.44
CA GLU A 337 4.71 -1.29 -5.25
C GLU A 337 3.53 -1.71 -4.36
N GLU A 338 2.54 -0.83 -4.18
CA GLU A 338 1.31 -1.12 -3.45
C GLU A 338 0.45 -2.19 -4.16
N GLN A 339 0.36 -2.16 -5.48
CA GLN A 339 -0.30 -3.23 -6.24
C GLN A 339 0.47 -4.56 -6.12
N LEU A 340 1.80 -4.54 -6.20
CA LEU A 340 2.63 -5.72 -5.98
C LEU A 340 2.46 -6.28 -4.56
N ARG A 341 2.34 -5.41 -3.55
CA ARG A 341 2.03 -5.81 -2.17
C ARG A 341 0.68 -6.54 -2.11
N LYS A 342 -0.37 -5.97 -2.69
CA LYS A 342 -1.70 -6.61 -2.78
C LYS A 342 -1.67 -7.95 -3.51
N PHE A 343 -0.88 -8.09 -4.58
CA PHE A 343 -0.73 -9.36 -5.27
C PHE A 343 0.03 -10.40 -4.43
N ARG A 344 1.05 -10.00 -3.68
CA ARG A 344 1.76 -10.90 -2.74
C ARG A 344 0.83 -11.40 -1.64
N GLU A 345 0.02 -10.51 -1.05
CA GLU A 345 -0.99 -10.88 -0.06
C GLU A 345 -2.03 -11.85 -0.63
N LYS A 346 -2.47 -11.64 -1.88
CA LYS A 346 -3.36 -12.60 -2.58
C LYS A 346 -2.70 -13.96 -2.82
N VAL A 347 -1.41 -13.98 -3.17
CA VAL A 347 -0.66 -15.23 -3.37
C VAL A 347 -0.51 -15.99 -2.04
N GLU A 348 -0.23 -15.29 -0.94
CA GLU A 348 -0.18 -15.87 0.41
C GLU A 348 -1.55 -16.46 0.81
N LEU A 349 -2.63 -15.72 0.56
CA LEU A 349 -4.00 -16.20 0.79
C LEU A 349 -4.34 -17.46 -0.03
N ILE A 350 -3.92 -17.51 -1.31
CA ILE A 350 -4.07 -18.71 -2.15
C ILE A 350 -3.23 -19.87 -1.61
N GLY A 351 -2.05 -19.60 -1.06
CA GLY A 351 -1.22 -20.59 -0.36
C GLY A 351 -1.94 -21.19 0.84
N ASP A 352 -2.49 -20.35 1.72
CA ASP A 352 -3.27 -20.79 2.89
C ASP A 352 -4.51 -21.60 2.50
N LEU A 353 -5.21 -21.19 1.43
CA LEU A 353 -6.35 -21.92 0.88
C LEU A 353 -5.94 -23.29 0.30
N ASN A 354 -4.81 -23.38 -0.40
CA ASN A 354 -4.29 -24.66 -0.90
C ASN A 354 -3.88 -25.58 0.26
N ASP A 355 -3.26 -25.06 1.32
CA ASP A 355 -2.91 -25.83 2.51
C ASP A 355 -4.16 -26.30 3.27
N ALA A 356 -5.22 -25.49 3.29
CA ALA A 356 -6.52 -25.87 3.82
C ALA A 356 -7.17 -26.98 3.00
N LEU A 357 -7.18 -26.84 1.66
CA LEU A 357 -7.68 -27.84 0.74
C LEU A 357 -6.93 -29.16 0.89
N GLN A 358 -5.60 -29.13 0.96
CA GLN A 358 -4.79 -30.33 1.12
C GLN A 358 -5.02 -31.03 2.47
N ARG A 359 -5.29 -30.26 3.53
CA ARG A 359 -5.71 -30.83 4.83
C ARG A 359 -7.08 -31.50 4.74
N GLU A 360 -8.01 -30.89 4.01
CA GLU A 360 -9.33 -31.47 3.77
C GLU A 360 -9.24 -32.73 2.92
N GLU A 361 -8.49 -32.72 1.81
CA GLU A 361 -8.23 -33.89 0.98
C GLU A 361 -7.61 -35.04 1.78
N LYS A 362 -6.63 -34.77 2.64
CA LYS A 362 -6.04 -35.78 3.55
C LYS A 362 -7.06 -36.33 4.55
N ALA A 363 -7.90 -35.47 5.13
CA ALA A 363 -8.96 -35.90 6.04
C ALA A 363 -10.03 -36.73 5.31
N HIS A 364 -10.35 -36.38 4.08
CA HIS A 364 -11.30 -37.09 3.23
C HIS A 364 -10.73 -38.45 2.80
N ALA A 365 -9.45 -38.51 2.40
CA ALA A 365 -8.75 -39.76 2.10
C ALA A 365 -8.73 -40.70 3.32
N ALA A 366 -8.39 -40.20 4.51
CA ALA A 366 -8.43 -40.99 5.74
C ALA A 366 -9.85 -41.49 6.09
N SER A 367 -10.88 -40.69 5.78
CA SER A 367 -12.27 -41.08 5.97
C SER A 367 -12.69 -42.17 4.97
N VAL A 368 -12.27 -42.06 3.71
CA VAL A 368 -12.48 -43.09 2.67
C VAL A 368 -11.78 -44.39 3.05
N ASP A 369 -10.53 -44.34 3.49
CA ASP A 369 -9.79 -45.52 3.97
C ASP A 369 -10.51 -46.20 5.15
N LYS A 370 -11.06 -45.41 6.07
CA LYS A 370 -11.85 -45.93 7.19
C LYS A 370 -13.15 -46.59 6.71
N CYS A 371 -13.84 -45.99 5.74
CA CYS A 371 -15.04 -46.59 5.13
C CYS A 371 -14.70 -47.93 4.45
N LEU A 372 -13.61 -47.99 3.69
CA LEU A 372 -13.14 -49.21 3.03
C LEU A 372 -12.75 -50.29 4.06
N ALA A 373 -12.10 -49.90 5.17
CA ALA A 373 -11.81 -50.82 6.27
C ALA A 373 -13.07 -51.40 6.90
N LEU A 374 -14.06 -50.54 7.20
CA LEU A 374 -15.36 -50.96 7.74
C LEU A 374 -16.13 -51.84 6.75
N GLU A 375 -16.10 -51.56 5.45
CA GLU A 375 -16.66 -52.44 4.42
C GLU A 375 -15.98 -53.81 4.40
N GLY A 376 -14.66 -53.84 4.57
CA GLY A 376 -13.88 -55.07 4.74
C GLY A 376 -14.32 -55.88 5.98
N GLU A 377 -14.46 -55.23 7.14
CA GLU A 377 -14.97 -55.87 8.36
C GLU A 377 -16.40 -56.40 8.17
N LEU A 378 -17.26 -55.64 7.50
CA LEU A 378 -18.64 -56.03 7.21
C LEU A 378 -18.68 -57.22 6.25
N ALA A 379 -17.75 -57.30 5.30
CA ALA A 379 -17.59 -58.44 4.41
C ALA A 379 -17.18 -59.71 5.18
N VAL A 380 -16.36 -59.60 6.24
CA VAL A 380 -16.00 -60.73 7.14
C VAL A 380 -17.15 -61.11 8.06
N LEU A 381 -17.93 -60.14 8.55
CA LEU A 381 -19.08 -60.39 9.43
C LEU A 381 -20.24 -61.11 8.73
N LYS A 382 -20.45 -60.90 7.43
CA LYS A 382 -21.54 -61.56 6.67
C LYS A 382 -21.50 -63.10 6.73
N PRO A 383 -20.39 -63.80 6.43
CA PRO A 383 -20.30 -65.25 6.56
C PRO A 383 -20.39 -65.72 8.02
N LEU A 384 -19.81 -64.98 8.98
CA LEU A 384 -19.93 -65.30 10.41
C LEU A 384 -21.39 -65.23 10.89
N LYS A 385 -22.15 -64.22 10.45
CA LYS A 385 -23.59 -64.10 10.74
C LYS A 385 -24.36 -65.29 10.14
N ARG A 386 -24.03 -65.72 8.91
CA ARG A 386 -24.61 -66.94 8.33
C ARG A 386 -24.27 -68.19 9.15
N GLN A 387 -23.03 -68.35 9.59
CA GLN A 387 -22.63 -69.47 10.45
C GLN A 387 -23.36 -69.46 11.79
N LEU A 388 -23.51 -68.29 12.42
CA LEU A 388 -24.22 -68.14 13.68
C LEU A 388 -25.70 -68.47 13.52
N GLU A 389 -26.32 -68.06 12.41
CA GLU A 389 -27.70 -68.42 12.09
C GLU A 389 -27.85 -69.92 11.82
N GLU A 390 -26.90 -70.54 11.11
CA GLU A 390 -26.87 -72.01 10.95
C GLU A 390 -26.71 -72.74 12.29
N TYR A 391 -25.87 -72.25 13.19
CA TYR A 391 -25.74 -72.82 14.52
C TYR A 391 -26.99 -72.62 15.36
N ARG A 392 -27.69 -71.49 15.22
CA ARG A 392 -29.01 -71.29 15.83
C ARG A 392 -30.03 -72.28 15.33
N VAL A 393 -30.13 -72.46 14.00
CA VAL A 393 -31.05 -73.44 13.40
C VAL A 393 -30.70 -74.86 13.88
N ARG A 394 -29.41 -75.23 13.90
CA ARG A 394 -28.98 -76.54 14.43
C ARG A 394 -29.28 -76.70 15.91
N ALA A 395 -29.14 -75.65 16.71
CA ALA A 395 -29.48 -75.67 18.14
C ALA A 395 -30.99 -75.86 18.32
N THR A 396 -31.82 -75.14 17.57
CA THR A 396 -33.28 -75.33 17.62
C THR A 396 -33.68 -76.73 17.15
N ASP A 397 -33.05 -77.28 16.11
CA ASP A 397 -33.31 -78.65 15.65
C ASP A 397 -32.91 -79.68 16.72
N ALA A 398 -31.78 -79.46 17.40
CA ALA A 398 -31.33 -80.31 18.49
C ALA A 398 -32.26 -80.23 19.71
N GLU A 399 -32.78 -79.04 20.04
CA GLU A 399 -33.78 -78.85 21.10
C GLU A 399 -35.09 -79.59 20.78
N VAL A 400 -35.56 -79.50 19.53
CA VAL A 400 -36.73 -80.25 19.05
C VAL A 400 -36.49 -81.76 19.16
N ALA A 401 -35.35 -82.25 18.69
CA ALA A 401 -34.99 -83.67 18.79
C ALA A 401 -34.89 -84.14 20.25
N LEU A 402 -34.35 -83.31 21.15
CA LEU A 402 -34.30 -83.58 22.59
C LEU A 402 -35.71 -83.65 23.20
N ALA A 403 -36.60 -82.74 22.81
CA ALA A 403 -37.99 -82.75 23.26
C ALA A 403 -38.72 -84.01 22.78
N GLU A 404 -38.51 -84.44 21.53
CA GLU A 404 -39.04 -85.69 21.00
C GLU A 404 -38.51 -86.91 21.77
N CYS A 405 -37.20 -86.97 22.04
CA CYS A 405 -36.59 -88.05 22.82
C CYS A 405 -37.11 -88.09 24.26
N ARG A 406 -37.30 -86.92 24.89
CA ARG A 406 -37.91 -86.81 26.24
C ARG A 406 -39.35 -87.34 26.24
N GLU A 407 -40.12 -87.09 25.18
CA GLU A 407 -41.48 -87.58 25.05
C GLU A 407 -41.55 -89.08 24.75
N ASP A 408 -40.65 -89.60 23.93
CA ASP A 408 -40.51 -91.04 23.71
C ASP A 408 -40.11 -91.78 24.98
N LEU A 409 -39.20 -91.20 25.77
CA LEU A 409 -38.83 -91.72 27.08
C LEU A 409 -40.02 -91.70 28.06
N ARG A 410 -40.88 -90.66 28.02
CA ARG A 410 -42.14 -90.66 28.77
C ARG A 410 -43.06 -91.79 28.31
N ARG A 411 -43.25 -91.96 27.00
CA ARG A 411 -44.09 -93.04 26.43
C ARG A 411 -43.56 -94.42 26.83
N LEU A 412 -42.25 -94.62 26.80
CA LEU A 412 -41.61 -95.87 27.24
C LEU A 412 -41.78 -96.09 28.74
N LYS A 413 -41.62 -95.06 29.57
CA LYS A 413 -41.88 -95.16 31.02
C LYS A 413 -43.33 -95.49 31.31
N LEU A 414 -44.29 -94.89 30.60
CA LEU A 414 -45.71 -95.19 30.73
C LEU A 414 -46.04 -96.64 30.33
N LYS A 415 -45.40 -97.14 29.27
CA LYS A 415 -45.50 -98.55 28.88
C LYS A 415 -44.85 -99.47 29.90
N SER A 416 -43.69 -99.11 30.43
CA SER A 416 -42.99 -99.86 31.49
C SER A 416 -43.83 -99.94 32.75
N SER A 417 -44.41 -98.82 33.21
CA SER A 417 -45.28 -98.80 34.38
C SER A 417 -46.55 -99.61 34.13
N GLY A 418 -47.16 -99.50 32.94
CA GLY A 418 -48.31 -100.35 32.57
C GLY A 418 -47.95 -101.84 32.54
N LEU A 419 -46.75 -102.20 32.05
CA LEU A 419 -46.26 -103.57 32.08
C LEU A 419 -45.95 -104.04 33.51
N GLU A 420 -45.37 -103.18 34.35
CA GLU A 420 -45.15 -103.44 35.77
C GLU A 420 -46.48 -103.69 36.49
N ASP A 421 -47.49 -102.85 36.27
CA ASP A 421 -48.85 -103.05 36.82
C ASP A 421 -49.45 -104.38 36.36
N THR A 422 -49.34 -104.72 35.07
CA THR A 422 -49.80 -106.03 34.58
C THR A 422 -49.01 -107.20 35.17
N ASN A 423 -47.70 -107.03 35.38
CA ASN A 423 -46.84 -108.04 35.99
C ASN A 423 -47.16 -108.19 37.49
N GLU A 424 -47.48 -107.11 38.20
CA GLU A 424 -47.97 -107.18 39.58
C GLU A 424 -49.33 -107.87 39.66
N VAL A 425 -50.24 -107.61 38.71
CA VAL A 425 -51.53 -108.32 38.63
C VAL A 425 -51.29 -109.80 38.34
N LEU A 426 -50.39 -110.15 37.41
CA LEU A 426 -50.02 -111.53 37.11
C LEU A 426 -49.34 -112.20 38.31
N GLN A 427 -48.44 -111.51 39.03
CA GLN A 427 -47.84 -112.03 40.25
C GLN A 427 -48.87 -112.20 41.37
N ARG A 428 -49.83 -111.28 41.51
CA ARG A 428 -50.96 -111.45 42.44
C ARG A 428 -51.83 -112.63 42.05
N GLY A 429 -52.14 -112.79 40.77
CA GLY A 429 -52.85 -113.96 40.24
C GLY A 429 -52.09 -115.26 40.48
N ALA A 430 -50.79 -115.29 40.23
CA ALA A 430 -49.93 -116.44 40.49
C ALA A 430 -49.82 -116.75 41.99
N ARG A 431 -49.75 -115.74 42.86
CA ARG A 431 -49.79 -115.92 44.33
C ARG A 431 -51.13 -116.42 44.83
N LEU A 432 -52.24 -115.99 44.22
CA LEU A 432 -53.59 -116.51 44.50
C LEU A 432 -53.70 -117.97 44.07
N GLN A 433 -53.26 -118.31 42.86
CA GLN A 433 -53.20 -119.69 42.38
C GLN A 433 -52.26 -120.55 43.24
N HIS A 434 -51.13 -120.00 43.70
CA HIS A 434 -50.22 -120.69 44.62
C HIS A 434 -50.83 -120.87 46.01
N LYS A 435 -51.58 -119.88 46.54
CA LYS A 435 -52.36 -120.00 47.76
C LYS A 435 -53.50 -121.01 47.61
N GLU A 436 -54.18 -121.07 46.47
CA GLU A 436 -55.20 -122.07 46.17
C GLU A 436 -54.58 -123.46 46.03
N ALA A 437 -53.42 -123.60 45.39
CA ALA A 437 -52.66 -124.84 45.34
C ALA A 437 -52.19 -125.27 46.74
N ILE A 438 -51.74 -124.34 47.58
CA ILE A 438 -51.40 -124.61 48.99
C ILE A 438 -52.64 -124.94 49.80
N ASN A 439 -53.79 -124.29 49.59
CA ASN A 439 -55.05 -124.62 50.26
C ASN A 439 -55.63 -125.96 49.79
N LEU A 440 -55.43 -126.34 48.54
CA LEU A 440 -55.73 -127.66 48.00
C LEU A 440 -54.76 -128.71 48.56
N GLN A 441 -53.47 -128.37 48.70
CA GLN A 441 -52.47 -129.19 49.38
C GLN A 441 -52.75 -129.33 50.89
N LYS A 442 -53.31 -128.30 51.52
CA LYS A 442 -53.74 -128.30 52.93
C LYS A 442 -55.04 -129.07 53.13
N ARG A 443 -55.99 -128.99 52.19
CA ARG A 443 -57.16 -129.90 52.12
C ARG A 443 -56.76 -131.35 51.83
N LEU A 444 -55.67 -131.58 51.09
CA LEU A 444 -55.09 -132.91 50.87
C LEU A 444 -54.19 -133.39 52.03
N GLN A 445 -53.80 -132.51 52.96
CA GLN A 445 -53.04 -132.84 54.18
C GLN A 445 -53.92 -132.89 55.45
N GLU A 446 -55.11 -132.30 55.44
CA GLU A 446 -56.07 -132.34 56.55
C GLU A 446 -57.23 -133.32 56.33
N ASP A 447 -57.40 -133.90 55.14
CA ASP A 447 -58.33 -135.01 54.89
C ASP A 447 -57.67 -136.12 54.05
N GLY A 448 -57.09 -137.08 54.77
CA GLY A 448 -56.48 -138.27 54.19
C GLY A 448 -56.13 -139.32 55.23
N GLY A 449 -57.13 -139.93 55.88
CA GLY A 449 -56.89 -141.20 56.55
C GLY A 449 -57.88 -141.69 57.60
N GLN A 450 -59.15 -141.92 57.24
CA GLN A 450 -60.03 -142.96 57.83
C GLN A 450 -61.36 -142.96 57.06
N SER A 451 -61.47 -143.77 56.01
CA SER A 451 -62.00 -145.16 56.01
C SER A 451 -63.51 -145.22 55.81
N ASP A 452 -63.88 -145.79 54.66
CA ASP A 452 -64.92 -146.79 54.48
C ASP A 452 -66.41 -146.45 54.71
N LYS A 453 -67.20 -146.99 53.77
CA LYS A 453 -68.67 -147.17 53.72
C LYS A 453 -69.40 -145.91 53.21
N GLY A 454 -69.90 -145.85 51.97
CA GLY A 454 -70.53 -146.92 51.20
C GLY A 454 -72.03 -146.95 51.47
N GLY A 455 -72.77 -146.06 50.82
CA GLY A 455 -74.16 -146.23 50.38
C GLY A 455 -75.28 -146.24 51.43
N PHE A 456 -76.49 -145.89 50.94
CA PHE A 456 -77.82 -146.11 51.55
C PHE A 456 -78.13 -145.29 52.83
N ALA A 457 -79.34 -144.85 53.14
CA ALA A 457 -80.63 -144.78 52.46
C ALA A 457 -81.63 -144.02 53.36
N VAL A 458 -82.59 -143.35 52.73
CA VAL A 458 -84.04 -143.29 53.05
C VAL A 458 -84.47 -143.13 54.52
N GLY A 459 -85.36 -142.16 54.79
CA GLY A 459 -86.44 -142.39 55.76
C GLY A 459 -87.06 -141.17 56.43
N ILE A 460 -88.24 -140.81 55.93
CA ILE A 460 -89.29 -139.96 56.51
C ILE A 460 -89.72 -140.40 57.92
N GLY A 461 -90.12 -139.45 58.77
CA GLY A 461 -90.93 -139.66 60.00
C GLY A 461 -90.83 -138.49 60.98
N ILE A 462 -91.70 -137.48 60.94
CA ILE A 462 -92.97 -137.36 61.71
C ILE A 462 -92.78 -137.58 63.23
N SER A 463 -92.82 -136.49 64.01
CA SER A 463 -93.75 -136.35 65.16
C SER A 463 -93.61 -134.97 65.84
N GLU A 464 -94.68 -134.19 65.67
CA GLU A 464 -95.43 -133.53 66.73
C GLU A 464 -94.66 -133.02 67.97
N LEU A 465 -94.39 -131.71 67.99
CA LEU A 465 -94.30 -130.91 69.23
C LEU A 465 -94.68 -129.45 68.95
N ASN A 466 -95.81 -129.06 69.52
CA ASN A 466 -96.34 -127.72 69.82
C ASN A 466 -96.53 -126.71 68.65
N PRO A 467 -97.76 -126.48 68.14
CA PRO A 467 -98.03 -125.60 67.00
C PRO A 467 -97.75 -124.09 67.24
N GLU A 468 -97.58 -123.64 68.48
CA GLU A 468 -97.23 -122.24 68.77
C GLU A 468 -95.73 -121.92 68.51
N LEU A 469 -94.83 -122.91 68.55
CA LEU A 469 -93.39 -122.70 68.34
C LEU A 469 -92.97 -122.71 66.86
N MET A 470 -93.77 -123.34 65.98
CA MET A 470 -93.45 -123.52 64.56
C MET A 470 -93.74 -122.27 63.71
N GLU A 471 -94.67 -121.41 64.14
CA GLU A 471 -94.87 -120.10 63.52
C GLU A 471 -93.75 -119.12 63.90
N GLU A 472 -93.31 -119.08 65.17
CA GLU A 472 -92.17 -118.26 65.61
C GLU A 472 -90.83 -118.69 64.99
N LEU A 473 -90.60 -120.00 64.81
CA LEU A 473 -89.39 -120.48 64.14
C LEU A 473 -89.34 -120.17 62.65
N LYS A 474 -90.49 -120.11 61.97
CA LYS A 474 -90.55 -119.70 60.56
C LYS A 474 -90.38 -118.20 60.40
N THR A 475 -90.97 -117.39 61.27
CA THR A 475 -90.76 -115.93 61.26
C THR A 475 -89.31 -115.59 61.62
N LEU A 476 -88.74 -116.15 62.68
CA LEU A 476 -87.33 -115.92 63.06
C LEU A 476 -86.33 -116.39 62.00
N ARG A 477 -86.57 -117.51 61.31
CA ARG A 477 -85.70 -117.95 60.20
C ARG A 477 -85.80 -117.03 58.99
N SER A 478 -86.98 -116.50 58.69
CA SER A 478 -87.17 -115.52 57.60
C SER A 478 -86.58 -114.16 57.93
N GLU A 479 -86.67 -113.70 59.19
CA GLU A 479 -86.06 -112.45 59.65
C GLU A 479 -84.55 -112.55 59.77
N TYR A 480 -84.01 -113.68 60.24
CA TYR A 480 -82.57 -113.93 60.27
C TYR A 480 -81.98 -113.99 58.85
N ALA A 481 -82.66 -114.62 57.89
CA ALA A 481 -82.25 -114.61 56.49
C ALA A 481 -82.27 -113.19 55.91
N ARG A 482 -83.32 -112.41 56.20
CA ARG A 482 -83.42 -111.00 55.77
C ARG A 482 -82.33 -110.13 56.39
N LEU A 483 -82.08 -110.26 57.69
CA LEU A 483 -81.04 -109.50 58.41
C LEU A 483 -79.64 -109.85 57.92
N LYS A 484 -79.36 -111.13 57.66
CA LYS A 484 -78.08 -111.59 57.11
C LYS A 484 -77.86 -111.10 55.67
N GLU A 485 -78.91 -111.01 54.87
CA GLU A 485 -78.84 -110.40 53.54
C GLU A 485 -78.58 -108.89 53.62
N PHE A 486 -79.21 -108.19 54.57
CA PHE A 486 -78.95 -106.77 54.85
C PHE A 486 -77.53 -106.50 55.34
N GLU A 487 -76.98 -107.38 56.19
CA GLU A 487 -75.60 -107.30 56.68
C GLU A 487 -74.60 -107.51 55.54
N SER A 488 -74.84 -108.52 54.68
CA SER A 488 -74.00 -108.78 53.50
C SER A 488 -74.03 -107.63 52.49
N LYS A 489 -75.19 -107.00 52.26
CA LYS A 489 -75.31 -105.83 51.38
C LYS A 489 -74.64 -104.59 51.97
N ARG A 490 -74.75 -104.37 53.29
CA ARG A 490 -74.08 -103.25 53.96
C ARG A 490 -72.55 -103.38 53.96
N GLU A 491 -72.03 -104.59 54.16
CA GLU A 491 -70.59 -104.83 54.10
C GLU A 491 -70.06 -104.59 52.68
N VAL A 492 -70.72 -105.12 51.65
CA VAL A 492 -70.33 -104.91 50.24
C VAL A 492 -70.38 -103.44 49.85
N ASP A 493 -71.45 -102.70 50.21
CA ASP A 493 -71.57 -101.26 49.92
C ASP A 493 -70.55 -100.40 50.69
N SER A 494 -70.08 -100.88 51.85
CA SER A 494 -69.05 -100.19 52.65
C SER A 494 -67.65 -100.45 52.11
N VAL A 495 -67.37 -101.68 51.68
CA VAL A 495 -66.10 -102.09 51.07
C VAL A 495 -65.95 -101.43 49.71
N GLN A 496 -67.00 -101.42 48.88
CA GLN A 496 -66.98 -100.74 47.59
C GLN A 496 -66.74 -99.23 47.74
N ARG A 497 -67.38 -98.56 48.72
CA ARG A 497 -67.09 -97.14 49.00
C ARG A 497 -65.66 -96.90 49.51
N LEU A 498 -65.10 -97.84 50.25
CA LEU A 498 -63.70 -97.79 50.70
C LEU A 498 -62.73 -98.03 49.53
N GLU A 499 -63.05 -98.92 48.60
CA GLU A 499 -62.27 -99.18 47.38
C GLU A 499 -62.30 -97.97 46.45
N GLU A 500 -63.48 -97.39 46.18
CA GLU A 500 -63.63 -96.17 45.38
C GLU A 500 -62.87 -94.99 46.00
N SER A 501 -62.97 -94.80 47.33
CA SER A 501 -62.22 -93.78 48.05
C SER A 501 -60.70 -94.01 48.01
N TYR A 502 -60.27 -95.27 48.09
CA TYR A 502 -58.85 -95.64 47.99
C TYR A 502 -58.31 -95.40 46.58
N ASP A 503 -59.06 -95.76 45.55
CA ASP A 503 -58.70 -95.52 44.14
C ASP A 503 -58.64 -94.03 43.81
N ASP A 504 -59.58 -93.23 44.33
CA ASP A 504 -59.54 -91.79 44.20
C ASP A 504 -58.34 -91.17 44.93
N ALA A 505 -58.04 -91.64 46.15
CA ALA A 505 -56.85 -91.22 46.89
C ALA A 505 -55.56 -91.61 46.15
N ARG A 506 -55.52 -92.79 45.52
CA ARG A 506 -54.39 -93.25 44.71
C ARG A 506 -54.22 -92.41 43.45
N ARG A 507 -55.30 -92.13 42.70
CA ARG A 507 -55.26 -91.25 41.52
C ARG A 507 -54.80 -89.85 41.89
N LEU A 508 -55.27 -89.32 43.02
CA LEU A 508 -54.88 -87.99 43.48
C LEU A 508 -53.39 -87.97 43.87
N SER A 509 -52.91 -89.00 44.55
CA SER A 509 -51.48 -89.21 44.87
C SER A 509 -50.61 -89.26 43.61
N GLU A 510 -51.00 -90.05 42.60
CA GLU A 510 -50.27 -90.16 41.33
C GLU A 510 -50.26 -88.83 40.57
N LYS A 511 -51.37 -88.08 40.58
CA LYS A 511 -51.46 -86.74 40.00
C LYS A 511 -50.53 -85.76 40.69
N PHE A 512 -50.50 -85.75 42.03
CA PHE A 512 -49.57 -84.90 42.79
C PHE A 512 -48.12 -85.29 42.54
N LYS A 513 -47.81 -86.59 42.44
CA LYS A 513 -46.47 -87.08 42.11
C LYS A 513 -46.04 -86.65 40.72
N ALA A 514 -46.93 -86.74 39.73
CA ALA A 514 -46.66 -86.28 38.37
C ALA A 514 -46.45 -84.76 38.30
N GLN A 515 -47.29 -83.99 39.00
CA GLN A 515 -47.12 -82.54 39.12
C GLN A 515 -45.80 -82.17 39.79
N PHE A 516 -45.45 -82.85 40.89
CA PHE A 516 -44.18 -82.64 41.58
C PHE A 516 -42.97 -82.96 40.70
N CYS A 517 -42.99 -84.06 39.95
CA CYS A 517 -41.90 -84.37 39.02
C CYS A 517 -41.82 -83.36 37.86
N LYS A 518 -42.96 -82.85 37.38
CA LYS A 518 -42.99 -81.82 36.35
C LYS A 518 -42.39 -80.51 36.85
N THR A 519 -42.85 -80.01 38.01
CA THR A 519 -42.32 -78.77 38.59
C THR A 519 -40.86 -78.90 38.99
N LYS A 520 -40.43 -80.08 39.46
CA LYS A 520 -39.01 -80.35 39.71
C LYS A 520 -38.16 -80.26 38.43
N SER A 521 -38.62 -80.86 37.33
CA SER A 521 -37.93 -80.78 36.04
C SER A 521 -37.87 -79.34 35.50
N GLU A 522 -38.96 -78.59 35.61
CA GLU A 522 -39.01 -77.17 35.23
C GLU A 522 -38.08 -76.31 36.10
N LEU A 523 -37.97 -76.62 37.39
CA LEU A 523 -37.02 -75.96 38.29
C LEU A 523 -35.56 -76.27 37.92
N GLU A 524 -35.25 -77.52 37.56
CA GLU A 524 -33.91 -77.92 37.11
C GLU A 524 -33.54 -77.23 35.78
N ASP A 525 -34.47 -77.20 34.81
CA ASP A 525 -34.27 -76.51 33.53
C ASP A 525 -34.07 -74.98 33.73
N THR A 526 -34.85 -74.34 34.62
CA THR A 526 -34.69 -72.91 34.93
C THR A 526 -33.40 -72.61 35.68
N GLN A 527 -32.96 -73.48 36.60
CA GLN A 527 -31.66 -73.37 37.26
C GLN A 527 -30.52 -73.48 36.25
N GLN A 528 -30.63 -74.39 35.28
CA GLN A 528 -29.63 -74.52 34.23
C GLN A 528 -29.57 -73.27 33.33
N LEU A 529 -30.72 -72.74 32.91
CA LEU A 529 -30.78 -71.50 32.12
C LEU A 529 -30.21 -70.29 32.88
N LEU A 530 -30.40 -70.24 34.20
CA LEU A 530 -29.79 -69.21 35.05
C LEU A 530 -28.26 -69.32 35.04
N CYS A 531 -27.72 -70.52 35.26
CA CYS A 531 -26.27 -70.76 35.19
C CYS A 531 -25.69 -70.39 33.81
N GLU A 532 -26.37 -70.75 32.72
CA GLU A 532 -25.96 -70.39 31.35
C GLU A 532 -26.04 -68.88 31.10
N SER A 533 -27.00 -68.18 31.73
CA SER A 533 -27.10 -66.72 31.68
C SER A 533 -25.95 -66.07 32.44
N GLU A 534 -25.63 -66.54 33.64
CA GLU A 534 -24.52 -66.03 34.46
C GLU A 534 -23.17 -66.19 33.76
N VAL A 535 -22.94 -67.34 33.10
CA VAL A 535 -21.73 -67.57 32.30
C VAL A 535 -21.66 -66.62 31.10
N ARG A 536 -22.78 -66.39 30.40
CA ARG A 536 -22.83 -65.42 29.29
C ARG A 536 -22.58 -64.00 29.76
N GLU A 537 -23.15 -63.59 30.89
CA GLU A 537 -22.93 -62.27 31.48
C GLU A 537 -21.46 -62.08 31.88
N ALA A 538 -20.84 -63.09 32.50
CA ALA A 538 -19.42 -63.07 32.83
C ALA A 538 -18.54 -62.91 31.58
N ASN A 539 -18.84 -63.62 30.49
CA ASN A 539 -18.11 -63.50 29.23
C ASN A 539 -18.27 -62.10 28.60
N LEU A 540 -19.48 -61.56 28.59
CA LEU A 540 -19.75 -60.21 28.07
C LEU A 540 -19.07 -59.13 28.92
N MET A 541 -18.99 -59.32 30.23
CA MET A 541 -18.24 -58.42 31.12
C MET A 541 -16.74 -58.43 30.78
N VAL A 542 -16.15 -59.60 30.51
CA VAL A 542 -14.75 -59.71 30.09
C VAL A 542 -14.52 -59.04 28.73
N GLU A 543 -15.41 -59.25 27.75
CA GLU A 543 -15.34 -58.57 26.45
C GLU A 543 -15.47 -57.05 26.59
N ALA A 544 -16.38 -56.56 27.44
CA ALA A 544 -16.54 -55.15 27.72
C ALA A 544 -15.28 -54.54 28.36
N GLU A 545 -14.62 -55.26 29.27
CA GLU A 545 -13.34 -54.84 29.85
C GLU A 545 -12.21 -54.81 28.81
N GLN A 546 -12.14 -55.81 27.92
CA GLN A 546 -11.17 -55.84 26.83
C GLN A 546 -11.36 -54.68 25.85
N LEU A 547 -12.60 -54.40 25.45
CA LEU A 547 -12.93 -53.26 24.59
C LEU A 547 -12.59 -51.93 25.27
N LYS A 548 -12.89 -51.80 26.57
CA LYS A 548 -12.53 -50.61 27.35
C LYS A 548 -11.02 -50.42 27.41
N LYS A 549 -10.24 -51.48 27.57
CA LYS A 549 -8.78 -51.44 27.54
C LYS A 549 -8.27 -51.00 26.16
N LYS A 550 -8.83 -51.56 25.08
CA LYS A 550 -8.49 -51.17 23.69
C LYS A 550 -8.82 -49.71 23.38
N ILE A 551 -9.92 -49.18 23.91
CA ILE A 551 -10.28 -47.76 23.79
C ILE A 551 -9.23 -46.87 24.47
N ILE A 552 -8.74 -47.26 25.66
CA ILE A 552 -7.71 -46.52 26.38
C ILE A 552 -6.38 -46.55 25.60
N GLU A 553 -5.98 -47.73 25.10
CA GLU A 553 -4.77 -47.90 24.28
C GLU A 553 -4.83 -47.02 23.02
N LEU A 554 -5.94 -47.03 22.28
CA LEU A 554 -6.13 -46.19 21.09
C LEU A 554 -6.16 -44.69 21.42
N ASP A 555 -6.71 -44.28 22.57
CA ASP A 555 -6.71 -42.88 23.00
C ASP A 555 -5.29 -42.40 23.34
N ASP A 556 -4.48 -43.26 23.95
CA ASP A 556 -3.08 -42.95 24.24
C ASP A 556 -2.21 -42.93 22.98
N GLU A 557 -2.43 -43.85 22.03
CA GLU A 557 -1.80 -43.81 20.70
C GLU A 557 -2.17 -42.51 19.94
N MET A 558 -3.44 -42.09 19.96
CA MET A 558 -3.86 -40.83 19.35
C MET A 558 -3.22 -39.61 20.03
N LYS A 559 -3.05 -39.62 21.35
CA LYS A 559 -2.34 -38.54 22.07
C LYS A 559 -0.87 -38.51 21.68
N GLU A 560 -0.22 -39.66 21.57
CA GLU A 560 1.18 -39.76 21.16
C GLU A 560 1.37 -39.25 19.73
N GLU A 561 0.49 -39.63 18.81
CA GLU A 561 0.55 -39.18 17.41
C GLU A 561 0.28 -37.67 17.28
N ARG A 562 -0.66 -37.12 18.07
CA ARG A 562 -0.86 -35.66 18.17
C ARG A 562 0.38 -34.94 18.70
N LEU A 563 1.06 -35.52 19.68
CA LEU A 563 2.33 -35.00 20.22
C LEU A 563 3.45 -35.04 19.18
N LYS A 564 3.57 -36.14 18.42
CA LYS A 564 4.53 -36.26 17.31
C LYS A 564 4.24 -35.25 16.21
N SER A 565 2.99 -35.13 15.77
CA SER A 565 2.57 -34.15 14.77
C SER A 565 2.82 -32.70 15.24
N HIS A 566 2.52 -32.38 16.50
CA HIS A 566 2.76 -31.05 17.05
C HIS A 566 4.27 -30.74 17.13
N LYS A 567 5.08 -31.73 17.53
CA LYS A 567 6.54 -31.58 17.55
C LYS A 567 7.12 -31.37 16.14
N ALA A 568 6.67 -32.14 15.16
CA ALA A 568 7.06 -31.97 13.77
C ALA A 568 6.67 -30.58 13.22
N ALA A 569 5.49 -30.08 13.58
CA ALA A 569 5.06 -28.72 13.21
C ALA A 569 5.95 -27.64 13.85
N LEU A 570 6.32 -27.78 15.12
CA LEU A 570 7.24 -26.86 15.79
C LEU A 570 8.65 -26.89 15.16
N ASP A 571 9.15 -28.07 14.79
CA ASP A 571 10.45 -28.22 14.14
C ASP A 571 10.43 -27.62 12.73
N ALA A 572 9.33 -27.78 11.98
CA ALA A 572 9.12 -27.14 10.68
C ALA A 572 9.08 -25.60 10.79
N GLU A 573 8.32 -25.06 11.75
CA GLU A 573 8.27 -23.62 12.03
C GLU A 573 9.66 -23.07 12.40
N ARG A 574 10.42 -23.81 13.22
CA ARG A 574 11.78 -23.41 13.59
C ARG A 574 12.71 -23.37 12.37
N ASN A 575 12.59 -24.34 11.47
CA ASN A 575 13.37 -24.37 10.23
C ASN A 575 12.99 -23.20 9.31
N PHE A 576 11.70 -22.92 9.15
CA PHE A 576 11.22 -21.78 8.39
C PHE A 576 11.74 -20.44 8.95
N GLN A 577 11.70 -20.25 10.26
CA GLN A 577 12.26 -19.05 10.91
C GLN A 577 13.77 -18.92 10.71
N ASN A 578 14.51 -20.03 10.69
CA ASN A 578 15.94 -20.04 10.42
C ASN A 578 16.25 -19.69 8.95
N GLU A 579 15.48 -20.23 8.01
CA GLU A 579 15.61 -19.93 6.58
C GLU A 579 15.24 -18.47 6.30
N LYS A 580 14.15 -17.96 6.89
CA LYS A 580 13.77 -16.54 6.83
C LYS A 580 14.89 -15.64 7.34
N LYS A 581 15.51 -15.96 8.47
CA LYS A 581 16.68 -15.22 8.99
C LYS A 581 17.88 -15.30 8.05
N SER A 582 18.13 -16.46 7.45
CA SER A 582 19.21 -16.65 6.48
C SER A 582 19.01 -15.77 5.24
N ILE A 583 17.81 -15.73 4.68
CA ILE A 583 17.46 -14.89 3.53
C ILE A 583 17.59 -13.40 3.87
N ILE A 584 17.10 -12.97 5.04
CA ILE A 584 17.24 -11.57 5.51
C ILE A 584 18.71 -11.20 5.65
N ASN A 585 19.53 -12.07 6.26
CA ASN A 585 20.95 -11.81 6.43
C ASN A 585 21.69 -11.77 5.08
N LYS A 586 21.33 -12.65 4.13
CA LYS A 586 21.86 -12.62 2.78
C LYS A 586 21.48 -11.32 2.06
N GLY A 587 20.21 -10.92 2.12
CA GLY A 587 19.75 -9.65 1.54
C GLY A 587 20.43 -8.43 2.15
N ARG A 588 20.72 -8.44 3.45
CA ARG A 588 21.52 -7.39 4.10
C ARG A 588 22.96 -7.37 3.61
N GLN A 589 23.59 -8.54 3.45
CA GLN A 589 24.95 -8.63 2.92
C GLN A 589 25.02 -8.13 1.48
N ASP A 590 24.09 -8.56 0.62
CA ASP A 590 24.03 -8.13 -0.77
C ASP A 590 23.85 -6.61 -0.89
N LEU A 591 23.08 -6.00 0.03
CA LEU A 591 22.88 -4.55 0.09
C LEU A 591 24.17 -3.82 0.51
N ILE A 592 24.87 -4.32 1.53
CA ILE A 592 26.19 -3.79 1.95
C ILE A 592 27.20 -3.90 0.80
N ASP A 593 27.26 -5.04 0.11
CA ASP A 593 28.17 -5.24 -1.04
C ASP A 593 27.84 -4.28 -2.20
N LEU A 594 26.56 -3.95 -2.40
CA LEU A 594 26.11 -3.00 -3.42
C LEU A 594 26.48 -1.55 -3.02
N GLU A 595 26.26 -1.18 -1.76
CA GLU A 595 26.67 0.12 -1.20
C GLU A 595 28.18 0.31 -1.29
N GLU A 596 28.96 -0.73 -0.99
CA GLU A 596 30.42 -0.70 -1.10
C GLU A 596 30.85 -0.51 -2.57
N LYS A 597 30.25 -1.25 -3.51
CA LYS A 597 30.52 -1.07 -4.95
C LYS A 597 30.15 0.33 -5.45
N LEU A 598 29.03 0.88 -5.01
CA LEU A 598 28.60 2.23 -5.38
C LEU A 598 29.58 3.27 -4.82
N THR A 599 29.99 3.11 -3.55
CA THR A 599 30.97 3.99 -2.90
C THR A 599 32.32 3.93 -3.62
N GLN A 600 32.81 2.73 -3.96
CA GLN A 600 34.03 2.55 -4.75
C GLN A 600 33.92 3.22 -6.13
N LYS A 601 32.77 3.17 -6.79
CA LYS A 601 32.55 3.83 -8.09
C LYS A 601 32.57 5.36 -7.95
N ILE A 602 31.90 5.90 -6.93
CA ILE A 602 31.91 7.34 -6.61
C ILE A 602 33.33 7.82 -6.29
N GLU A 603 34.09 7.05 -5.52
CA GLU A 603 35.49 7.36 -5.21
C GLU A 603 36.39 7.30 -6.46
N ALA A 604 36.19 6.33 -7.35
CA ALA A 604 36.89 6.24 -8.61
C ALA A 604 36.59 7.43 -9.53
N GLU A 605 35.32 7.87 -9.62
CA GLU A 605 34.91 9.05 -10.38
C GLU A 605 35.48 10.34 -9.77
N ARG A 606 35.46 10.49 -8.44
CA ARG A 606 36.10 11.61 -7.74
C ARG A 606 37.60 11.66 -8.00
N LYS A 607 38.27 10.51 -7.97
CA LYS A 607 39.70 10.40 -8.31
C LYS A 607 39.96 10.77 -9.76
N GLN A 608 39.16 10.27 -10.69
CA GLN A 608 39.28 10.62 -12.12
C GLN A 608 39.06 12.12 -12.36
N HIS A 609 38.09 12.73 -11.68
CA HIS A 609 37.82 14.16 -11.75
C HIS A 609 39.00 14.98 -11.19
N LYS A 610 39.56 14.55 -10.05
CA LYS A 610 40.78 15.14 -9.48
C LYS A 610 41.95 15.05 -10.46
N ASP A 611 42.19 13.89 -11.06
CA ASP A 611 43.26 13.71 -12.05
C ASP A 611 43.04 14.56 -13.32
N LYS A 612 41.79 14.89 -13.68
CA LYS A 612 41.47 15.83 -14.76
C LYS A 612 41.75 17.28 -14.35
N MET A 613 41.37 17.67 -13.15
CA MET A 613 41.66 18.99 -12.58
C MET A 613 43.16 19.23 -12.46
N ASP A 614 43.91 18.27 -11.93
CA ASP A 614 45.36 18.36 -11.77
C ASP A 614 46.06 18.47 -13.15
N ARG A 615 45.55 17.78 -14.18
CA ARG A 615 46.03 17.93 -15.56
C ARG A 615 45.72 19.30 -16.16
N ALA A 616 44.51 19.82 -15.96
CA ALA A 616 44.13 21.15 -16.42
C ALA A 616 44.96 22.25 -15.72
N GLU A 617 45.24 22.08 -14.44
CA GLU A 617 46.11 22.99 -13.69
C GLU A 617 47.56 22.91 -14.15
N ALA A 618 48.09 21.71 -14.43
CA ALA A 618 49.41 21.54 -15.03
C ALA A 618 49.50 22.24 -16.41
N GLN A 619 48.48 22.10 -17.26
CA GLN A 619 48.41 22.82 -18.54
C GLN A 619 48.33 24.33 -18.35
N ARG A 620 47.57 24.82 -17.35
CA ARG A 620 47.52 26.25 -17.02
C ARG A 620 48.89 26.77 -16.61
N MET A 621 49.61 26.05 -15.73
CA MET A 621 50.95 26.42 -15.29
C MET A 621 51.96 26.40 -16.46
N GLU A 622 51.85 25.44 -17.38
CA GLU A 622 52.71 25.39 -18.58
C GLU A 622 52.45 26.60 -19.50
N MET A 623 51.19 26.94 -19.75
CA MET A 623 50.84 28.15 -20.53
C MET A 623 51.31 29.44 -19.85
N GLU A 624 51.15 29.55 -18.53
CA GLU A 624 51.62 30.69 -17.75
C GLU A 624 53.14 30.81 -17.78
N SER A 625 53.86 29.68 -17.66
CA SER A 625 55.31 29.62 -17.81
C SER A 625 55.74 30.08 -19.21
N ASN A 626 55.09 29.58 -20.26
CA ASN A 626 55.38 29.97 -21.64
C ASN A 626 55.10 31.46 -21.90
N LEU A 627 54.00 32.00 -21.36
CA LEU A 627 53.69 33.43 -21.45
C LEU A 627 54.70 34.29 -20.69
N SER A 628 55.12 33.83 -19.51
CA SER A 628 56.16 34.50 -18.73
C SER A 628 57.49 34.53 -19.49
N GLU A 629 57.88 33.43 -20.14
CA GLU A 629 59.06 33.34 -20.99
C GLU A 629 58.95 34.22 -22.25
N GLN A 630 57.77 34.31 -22.86
CA GLN A 630 57.50 35.25 -23.95
C GLN A 630 57.63 36.71 -23.47
N LEU A 631 57.16 37.03 -22.27
CA LEU A 631 57.29 38.37 -21.70
C LEU A 631 58.74 38.71 -21.34
N THR A 632 59.53 37.76 -20.83
CA THR A 632 60.96 37.99 -20.55
C THR A 632 61.75 38.18 -21.83
N THR A 633 61.53 37.35 -22.86
CA THR A 633 62.17 37.52 -24.18
C THR A 633 61.77 38.83 -24.84
N LEU A 634 60.51 39.28 -24.75
CA LEU A 634 60.09 40.60 -25.22
C LEU A 634 60.77 41.74 -24.45
N ARG A 635 60.90 41.62 -23.12
CA ARG A 635 61.61 42.58 -22.29
C ARG A 635 63.09 42.65 -22.63
N GLU A 636 63.74 41.51 -22.87
CA GLU A 636 65.14 41.44 -23.30
C GLU A 636 65.32 42.02 -24.70
N HIS A 637 64.41 41.71 -25.64
CA HIS A 637 64.42 42.29 -26.98
C HIS A 637 64.27 43.81 -26.93
N SER A 638 63.28 44.31 -26.19
CA SER A 638 63.07 45.75 -25.97
C SER A 638 64.27 46.41 -25.30
N SER A 639 64.86 45.78 -24.29
CA SER A 639 66.07 46.25 -23.61
C SER A 639 67.29 46.29 -24.55
N ASN A 640 67.46 45.29 -25.41
CA ASN A 640 68.53 45.25 -26.41
C ASN A 640 68.34 46.29 -27.51
N VAL A 641 67.09 46.52 -27.96
CA VAL A 641 66.75 47.59 -28.90
C VAL A 641 67.03 48.96 -28.27
N LEU A 642 66.64 49.18 -27.01
CA LEU A 642 66.94 50.40 -26.25
C LEU A 642 68.45 50.60 -26.07
N ARG A 643 69.21 49.54 -25.79
CA ARG A 643 70.67 49.61 -25.66
C ARG A 643 71.33 49.96 -27.00
N SER A 644 70.88 49.35 -28.09
CA SER A 644 71.37 49.61 -29.44
C SER A 644 71.04 51.03 -29.93
N THR A 645 69.84 51.52 -29.64
CA THR A 645 69.46 52.92 -29.95
C THR A 645 70.20 53.92 -29.07
N LYS A 646 70.47 53.58 -27.81
CA LYS A 646 71.31 54.38 -26.92
C LYS A 646 72.77 54.43 -27.40
N GLU A 647 73.34 53.31 -27.84
CA GLU A 647 74.70 53.25 -28.40
C GLU A 647 74.81 54.02 -29.72
N LEU A 648 73.79 53.94 -30.60
CA LEU A 648 73.71 54.74 -31.82
C LEU A 648 73.60 56.24 -31.51
N GLY A 649 72.76 56.61 -30.53
CA GLY A 649 72.62 57.99 -30.07
C GLY A 649 73.88 58.54 -29.41
N GLN A 650 74.59 57.71 -28.63
CA GLN A 650 75.86 58.08 -28.02
C GLN A 650 76.95 58.30 -29.07
N LYS A 651 77.00 57.46 -30.10
CA LYS A 651 77.94 57.62 -31.22
C LYS A 651 77.69 58.92 -32.01
N MET A 652 76.42 59.27 -32.26
CA MET A 652 76.07 60.56 -32.87
C MET A 652 76.39 61.77 -31.97
N LEU A 653 76.28 61.62 -30.66
CA LEU A 653 76.68 62.64 -29.69
C LEU A 653 78.19 62.84 -29.66
N ASP A 654 78.97 61.77 -29.66
CA ASP A 654 80.43 61.83 -29.65
C ASP A 654 80.98 62.46 -30.96
N ASP A 655 80.34 62.16 -32.11
CA ASP A 655 80.66 62.79 -33.40
C ASP A 655 80.30 64.30 -33.42
N MET A 656 79.17 64.69 -32.81
CA MET A 656 78.80 66.10 -32.64
C MET A 656 79.70 66.84 -31.65
N GLU A 657 80.13 66.19 -30.57
CA GLU A 657 80.95 66.78 -29.53
C GLU A 657 82.37 67.04 -30.04
N GLN A 658 82.94 66.15 -30.86
CA GLN A 658 84.19 66.41 -31.57
C GLN A 658 84.08 67.57 -32.57
N SER A 659 82.93 67.71 -33.25
CA SER A 659 82.67 68.83 -34.17
C SER A 659 82.51 70.17 -33.43
N LYS A 660 81.86 70.18 -32.25
CA LYS A 660 81.65 71.41 -31.46
C LYS A 660 82.87 71.83 -30.65
N LYS A 661 83.71 70.90 -30.21
CA LYS A 661 84.93 71.22 -29.43
C LYS A 661 85.93 72.06 -30.24
N ALA A 662 85.92 71.95 -31.57
CA ALA A 662 86.70 72.80 -32.48
C ALA A 662 86.09 74.21 -32.70
N GLU A 663 84.79 74.39 -32.44
CA GLU A 663 84.07 75.65 -32.67
C GLU A 663 83.93 76.49 -31.39
N VAL A 664 83.87 75.84 -30.22
CA VAL A 664 83.74 76.48 -28.90
C VAL A 664 85.02 77.17 -28.43
N GLU A 665 86.21 76.75 -28.90
CA GLU A 665 87.48 77.42 -28.56
C GLU A 665 87.60 78.84 -29.17
N LYS A 666 86.74 79.17 -30.14
CA LYS A 666 86.72 80.49 -30.81
C LYS A 666 85.70 81.48 -30.22
N LEU A 667 84.70 81.03 -29.47
CA LEU A 667 83.54 81.84 -29.05
C LEU A 667 83.40 81.99 -27.52
N SER A 668 84.37 81.50 -26.73
CA SER A 668 84.25 81.48 -25.26
C SER A 668 84.67 82.76 -24.52
N LYS A 669 85.01 83.85 -25.22
CA LYS A 669 85.53 85.07 -24.57
C LYS A 669 84.50 86.19 -24.36
N ASP A 670 83.39 86.20 -25.10
CA ASP A 670 82.50 87.40 -25.14
C ASP A 670 81.06 87.18 -24.62
N LYS A 671 80.71 86.03 -24.03
CA LYS A 671 79.32 85.72 -23.59
C LYS A 671 79.11 85.43 -22.10
N ALA A 672 80.12 85.63 -21.25
CA ALA A 672 80.04 85.30 -19.83
C ALA A 672 79.00 86.14 -19.05
N ASP A 673 78.80 87.41 -19.42
CA ASP A 673 78.00 88.34 -18.60
C ASP A 673 76.49 88.37 -18.97
N GLU A 674 76.10 87.79 -20.11
CA GLU A 674 74.69 87.72 -20.57
C GLU A 674 73.95 86.49 -19.97
N ILE A 675 74.70 85.45 -19.61
CA ILE A 675 74.17 84.18 -19.08
C ILE A 675 73.67 84.35 -17.63
N GLU A 676 74.30 85.23 -16.85
CA GLU A 676 73.98 85.38 -15.43
C GLU A 676 72.61 86.08 -15.20
N ALA A 677 72.21 86.99 -16.10
CA ALA A 677 70.92 87.66 -16.07
C ALA A 677 69.73 86.73 -16.44
N LEU A 678 69.93 85.81 -17.39
CA LEU A 678 68.91 84.84 -17.82
C LEU A 678 68.68 83.73 -16.77
N ILE A 679 69.71 83.34 -16.03
CA ILE A 679 69.60 82.35 -14.95
C ILE A 679 68.72 82.86 -13.79
N ALA A 680 68.77 84.16 -13.48
CA ALA A 680 67.93 84.75 -12.43
C ALA A 680 66.44 84.75 -12.81
N LYS A 681 66.10 85.07 -14.07
CA LYS A 681 64.71 85.05 -14.58
C LYS A 681 64.16 83.63 -14.73
N GLY A 682 64.98 82.67 -15.14
CA GLY A 682 64.62 81.25 -15.19
C GLY A 682 64.34 80.64 -13.81
N LYS A 683 65.14 80.99 -12.79
CA LYS A 683 64.92 80.52 -11.41
C LYS A 683 63.61 81.03 -10.80
N ALA A 684 63.15 82.24 -11.18
CA ALA A 684 61.87 82.79 -10.72
C ALA A 684 60.67 82.03 -11.32
N MET A 685 60.67 81.78 -12.64
CA MET A 685 59.61 81.00 -13.31
C MET A 685 59.54 79.55 -12.81
N ILE A 686 60.67 78.92 -12.51
CA ILE A 686 60.69 77.55 -11.98
C ILE A 686 60.07 77.49 -10.58
N ARG A 687 60.22 78.53 -9.75
CA ARG A 687 59.58 78.58 -8.42
C ARG A 687 58.06 78.76 -8.55
N GLU A 688 57.60 79.62 -9.46
CA GLU A 688 56.18 79.83 -9.71
C GLU A 688 55.50 78.58 -10.32
N SER A 689 56.18 77.92 -11.27
CA SER A 689 55.76 76.63 -11.84
C SER A 689 55.67 75.53 -10.78
N ARG A 690 56.66 75.43 -9.88
CA ARG A 690 56.66 74.46 -8.78
C ARG A 690 55.56 74.74 -7.76
N GLN A 691 55.25 76.00 -7.46
CA GLN A 691 54.11 76.35 -6.60
C GLN A 691 52.77 75.99 -7.25
N LYS A 692 52.59 76.27 -8.55
CA LYS A 692 51.38 75.86 -9.29
C LYS A 692 51.23 74.35 -9.39
N ALA A 693 52.33 73.62 -9.63
CA ALA A 693 52.32 72.15 -9.64
C ALA A 693 52.00 71.55 -8.26
N LYS A 694 52.53 72.12 -7.18
CA LYS A 694 52.19 71.69 -5.81
C LYS A 694 50.73 71.99 -5.46
N ALA A 695 50.20 73.14 -5.87
CA ALA A 695 48.80 73.48 -5.67
C ALA A 695 47.85 72.53 -6.44
N LEU A 696 48.20 72.18 -7.69
CA LEU A 696 47.48 71.16 -8.46
C LEU A 696 47.58 69.77 -7.85
N GLN A 697 48.77 69.39 -7.35
CA GLN A 697 48.96 68.12 -6.67
C GLN A 697 48.12 68.03 -5.40
N MET A 698 48.06 69.10 -4.59
CA MET A 698 47.20 69.16 -3.40
C MET A 698 45.72 69.05 -3.76
N LYS A 699 45.27 69.75 -4.81
CA LYS A 699 43.87 69.68 -5.26
C LYS A 699 43.50 68.28 -5.75
N ILE A 700 44.40 67.62 -6.48
CA ILE A 700 44.21 66.24 -6.94
C ILE A 700 44.15 65.28 -5.74
N THR A 701 45.06 65.42 -4.76
CA THR A 701 45.04 64.55 -3.58
C THR A 701 43.77 64.75 -2.74
N GLU A 702 43.31 65.99 -2.54
CA GLU A 702 42.06 66.27 -1.83
C GLU A 702 40.84 65.67 -2.57
N GLU A 703 40.76 65.79 -3.89
CA GLU A 703 39.67 65.20 -4.68
C GLU A 703 39.66 63.66 -4.62
N TYR A 704 40.83 63.01 -4.66
CA TYR A 704 40.92 61.55 -4.52
C TYR A 704 40.66 61.09 -3.09
N GLU A 705 41.09 61.84 -2.08
CA GLU A 705 40.85 61.50 -0.67
C GLU A 705 39.36 61.56 -0.34
N VAL A 706 38.65 62.58 -0.83
CA VAL A 706 37.17 62.66 -0.72
C VAL A 706 36.48 61.49 -1.43
N LYS A 707 36.94 61.10 -2.62
CA LYS A 707 36.39 59.92 -3.33
C LYS A 707 36.67 58.61 -2.60
N ILE A 708 37.87 58.45 -2.04
CA ILE A 708 38.23 57.27 -1.24
C ILE A 708 37.33 57.20 0.00
N SER A 709 37.18 58.30 0.75
CA SER A 709 36.28 58.33 1.91
C SER A 709 34.83 58.03 1.53
N SER A 710 34.34 58.53 0.40
CA SER A 710 33.00 58.23 -0.10
C SER A 710 32.81 56.74 -0.47
N LEU A 711 33.83 56.13 -1.09
CA LEU A 711 33.81 54.70 -1.43
C LEU A 711 33.90 53.83 -0.16
N GLU A 712 34.73 54.21 0.81
CA GLU A 712 34.82 53.53 2.10
C GLU A 712 33.48 53.57 2.86
N GLU A 713 32.79 54.72 2.88
CA GLU A 713 31.44 54.82 3.46
C GLU A 713 30.44 53.92 2.73
N SER A 714 30.50 53.84 1.40
CA SER A 714 29.62 52.96 0.62
C SER A 714 29.90 51.48 0.90
N LEU A 715 31.16 51.10 1.06
CA LEU A 715 31.58 49.74 1.41
C LEU A 715 31.09 49.34 2.81
N VAL A 716 31.16 50.27 3.78
CA VAL A 716 30.62 50.05 5.13
C VAL A 716 29.10 49.87 5.11
N LYS A 717 28.37 50.66 4.30
CA LYS A 717 26.92 50.50 4.14
C LYS A 717 26.55 49.15 3.54
N VAL A 718 27.25 48.71 2.50
CA VAL A 718 27.02 47.40 1.87
C VAL A 718 27.29 46.25 2.85
N LYS A 719 28.39 46.33 3.62
CA LYS A 719 28.68 45.34 4.68
C LYS A 719 27.59 45.30 5.76
N SER A 720 27.11 46.45 6.21
CA SER A 720 26.02 46.53 7.18
C SER A 720 24.74 45.88 6.67
N ILE A 721 24.39 46.11 5.39
CA ILE A 721 23.22 45.51 4.75
C ILE A 721 23.39 43.99 4.64
N GLN A 722 24.58 43.52 4.23
CA GLN A 722 24.88 42.10 4.15
C GLN A 722 24.75 41.40 5.51
N GLU A 723 25.31 41.98 6.57
CA GLU A 723 25.20 41.44 7.94
C GLU A 723 23.74 41.36 8.42
N GLU A 724 22.90 42.33 8.04
CA GLU A 724 21.47 42.32 8.38
C GLU A 724 20.72 41.21 7.63
N TYR A 725 20.99 41.01 6.33
CA TYR A 725 20.43 39.91 5.56
C TYR A 725 20.87 38.54 6.11
N GLU A 726 22.13 38.38 6.48
CA GLU A 726 22.65 37.14 7.09
C GLU A 726 21.98 36.87 8.45
N LYS A 727 21.77 37.90 9.28
CA LYS A 727 21.01 37.76 10.54
C LYS A 727 19.55 37.35 10.30
N ILE A 728 18.88 37.93 9.31
CA ILE A 728 17.49 37.57 8.99
C ILE A 728 17.41 36.14 8.43
N ALA A 729 18.32 35.77 7.54
CA ALA A 729 18.38 34.43 6.97
C ALA A 729 18.65 33.36 8.04
N THR A 730 19.65 33.56 8.89
CA THR A 730 19.98 32.65 9.99
C THR A 730 18.83 32.52 11.01
N ALA A 731 18.13 33.61 11.33
CA ALA A 731 16.94 33.57 12.17
C ALA A 731 15.78 32.78 11.54
N LYS A 732 15.57 32.91 10.23
CA LYS A 732 14.56 32.13 9.49
C LYS A 732 14.91 30.65 9.45
N ILE A 733 16.17 30.29 9.21
CA ILE A 733 16.66 28.91 9.24
C ILE A 733 16.44 28.31 10.64
N ALA A 734 16.86 29.00 11.69
CA ALA A 734 16.67 28.54 13.08
C ALA A 734 15.19 28.31 13.44
N LYS A 735 14.28 29.18 12.94
CA LYS A 735 12.83 29.02 13.13
C LYS A 735 12.29 27.78 12.40
N ARG A 736 12.76 27.50 11.18
CA ARG A 736 12.36 26.31 10.41
C ARG A 736 12.91 25.02 11.05
N ASP A 737 14.14 25.04 11.52
CA ASP A 737 14.72 23.91 12.26
C ASP A 737 13.94 23.60 13.54
N GLN A 738 13.48 24.65 14.25
CA GLN A 738 12.62 24.47 15.41
C GLN A 738 11.26 23.85 15.04
N GLN A 739 10.65 24.27 13.93
CA GLN A 739 9.40 23.68 13.44
C GLN A 739 9.58 22.20 13.04
N ILE A 740 10.67 21.88 12.35
CA ILE A 740 11.02 20.50 11.99
C ILE A 740 11.16 19.64 13.25
N LYS A 741 11.91 20.10 14.26
CA LYS A 741 12.06 19.37 15.54
C LYS A 741 10.73 19.11 16.27
N VAL A 742 9.79 20.06 16.21
CA VAL A 742 8.46 19.88 16.80
C VAL A 742 7.67 18.82 16.02
N LEU A 743 7.70 18.87 14.69
CA LEU A 743 7.04 17.87 13.83
C LEU A 743 7.65 16.47 14.00
N GLU A 744 8.97 16.35 14.04
CA GLU A 744 9.67 15.09 14.30
C GLU A 744 9.30 14.50 15.67
N SER A 745 9.14 15.34 16.68
CA SER A 745 8.70 14.89 18.01
C SER A 745 7.25 14.40 17.98
N ARG A 746 6.36 15.10 17.26
CA ARG A 746 4.97 14.67 17.05
C ARG A 746 4.87 13.36 16.27
N ILE A 747 5.71 13.17 15.24
CA ILE A 747 5.77 11.92 14.48
C ILE A 747 6.24 10.77 15.37
N ARG A 748 7.28 10.98 16.20
CA ARG A 748 7.75 9.96 17.15
C ARG A 748 6.68 9.59 18.17
N GLU A 749 5.94 10.55 18.72
CA GLU A 749 4.82 10.29 19.61
C GLU A 749 3.70 9.49 18.92
N SER A 750 3.38 9.83 17.67
CA SER A 750 2.40 9.09 16.86
C SER A 750 2.84 7.65 16.60
N ILE A 751 4.12 7.41 16.28
CA ILE A 751 4.69 6.07 16.11
C ILE A 751 4.58 5.26 17.41
N ILE A 752 4.91 5.87 18.55
CA ILE A 752 4.78 5.21 19.87
C ILE A 752 3.31 4.88 20.16
N SER A 753 2.40 5.80 19.88
CA SER A 753 0.96 5.58 20.06
C SER A 753 0.43 4.45 19.18
N ASN A 754 0.84 4.40 17.90
CA ASN A 754 0.48 3.33 16.97
C ASN A 754 1.03 1.97 17.43
N SER A 755 2.28 1.92 17.91
CA SER A 755 2.86 0.68 18.46
C SER A 755 2.06 0.19 19.69
N GLN A 756 1.64 1.10 20.58
CA GLN A 756 0.80 0.73 21.72
C GLN A 756 -0.59 0.24 21.30
N LEU A 757 -1.19 0.83 20.24
CA LEU A 757 -2.45 0.37 19.68
C LEU A 757 -2.30 -1.02 19.04
N GLU A 758 -1.22 -1.26 18.30
CA GLU A 758 -0.93 -2.56 17.70
C GLU A 758 -0.75 -3.65 18.76
N ASP A 759 -0.06 -3.35 19.87
CA ASP A 759 0.06 -4.27 21.01
C ASP A 759 -1.29 -4.56 21.68
N LYS A 760 -2.16 -3.56 21.79
CA LYS A 760 -3.54 -3.74 22.30
C LYS A 760 -4.37 -4.62 21.35
N VAL A 761 -4.26 -4.42 20.04
CA VAL A 761 -4.92 -5.26 19.03
C VAL A 761 -4.44 -6.69 19.14
N LYS A 762 -3.11 -6.93 19.14
CA LYS A 762 -2.54 -8.27 19.33
C LYS A 762 -2.98 -8.93 20.63
N LYS A 763 -3.10 -8.17 21.72
CA LYS A 763 -3.61 -8.69 23.00
C LYS A 763 -5.10 -9.05 22.91
N ALA A 764 -5.92 -8.23 22.25
CA ALA A 764 -7.33 -8.51 22.03
C ALA A 764 -7.53 -9.75 21.14
N GLU A 765 -6.73 -9.91 20.08
CA GLU A 765 -6.76 -11.09 19.21
C GLU A 765 -6.38 -12.38 19.93
N ARG A 766 -5.37 -12.34 20.82
CA ARG A 766 -5.01 -13.50 21.66
C ARG A 766 -6.16 -13.87 22.60
N SER A 767 -6.74 -12.89 23.28
CA SER A 767 -7.89 -13.10 24.17
C SER A 767 -9.11 -13.64 23.42
N SER A 768 -9.37 -13.16 22.21
CA SER A 768 -10.45 -13.67 21.34
C SER A 768 -10.22 -15.13 20.96
N ARG A 769 -8.98 -15.52 20.62
CA ARG A 769 -8.62 -16.93 20.35
C ARG A 769 -8.77 -17.83 21.57
N GLU A 770 -8.36 -17.36 22.74
CA GLU A 770 -8.55 -18.10 24.00
C GLU A 770 -10.04 -18.33 24.31
N LEU A 771 -10.86 -17.28 24.20
CA LEU A 771 -12.32 -17.37 24.38
C LEU A 771 -12.99 -18.29 23.36
N ALA A 772 -12.53 -18.29 22.10
CA ALA A 772 -13.02 -19.21 21.08
C ALA A 772 -12.68 -20.67 21.44
N GLY A 773 -11.45 -20.92 21.92
CA GLY A 773 -11.03 -22.24 22.40
C GLY A 773 -11.84 -22.74 23.60
N ASP A 774 -12.16 -21.85 24.54
CA ASP A 774 -13.02 -22.18 25.69
C ASP A 774 -14.47 -22.45 25.26
N ASN A 775 -15.02 -21.69 24.31
CA ASN A 775 -16.35 -21.92 23.75
C ASN A 775 -16.44 -23.31 23.09
N ASP A 776 -15.44 -23.68 22.30
CA ASP A 776 -15.34 -25.00 21.69
C ASP A 776 -15.25 -26.12 22.73
N ARG A 777 -14.47 -25.90 23.80
CA ARG A 777 -14.36 -26.85 24.91
C ARG A 777 -15.71 -27.04 25.61
N LEU A 778 -16.44 -25.96 25.87
CA LEU A 778 -17.79 -26.01 26.46
C LEU A 778 -18.79 -26.70 25.54
N ARG A 779 -18.75 -26.44 24.23
CA ARG A 779 -19.57 -27.15 23.23
C ARG A 779 -19.33 -28.66 23.26
N ARG A 780 -18.07 -29.09 23.32
CA ARG A 780 -17.75 -30.54 23.44
C ARG A 780 -18.23 -31.13 24.76
N GLN A 781 -18.11 -30.40 25.87
CA GLN A 781 -18.61 -30.86 27.17
C GLN A 781 -20.13 -30.98 27.23
N LEU A 782 -20.86 -30.04 26.60
CA LEU A 782 -22.32 -30.08 26.49
C LEU A 782 -22.77 -31.20 25.55
N GLY A 783 -22.14 -31.37 24.39
CA GLY A 783 -22.42 -32.45 23.45
C GLY A 783 -22.19 -33.85 24.04
N SER A 784 -21.25 -33.98 24.99
CA SER A 784 -20.98 -35.26 25.67
C SER A 784 -21.99 -35.61 26.78
N ARG A 785 -22.78 -34.65 27.29
CA ARG A 785 -23.70 -34.89 28.43
C ARG A 785 -25.14 -35.18 28.01
N PHE A 786 -25.54 -34.81 26.79
CA PHE A 786 -26.86 -35.13 26.26
C PHE A 786 -26.77 -36.38 25.38
N GLY A 787 -27.01 -37.54 25.99
CA GLY A 787 -27.06 -38.83 25.30
C GLY A 787 -28.12 -38.85 24.20
N LEU A 788 -27.63 -38.90 22.96
CA LEU A 788 -28.25 -39.17 21.66
C LEU A 788 -29.60 -39.94 21.66
N GLY A 789 -30.67 -39.21 21.35
CA GLY A 789 -31.64 -39.68 20.36
C GLY A 789 -31.20 -39.15 18.99
N ALA A 790 -31.02 -40.02 18.00
CA ALA A 790 -30.46 -39.66 16.68
C ALA A 790 -31.21 -38.53 15.95
N SER A 791 -32.49 -38.29 16.27
CA SER A 791 -33.25 -37.16 15.71
C SER A 791 -32.89 -35.81 16.34
N ALA A 792 -32.56 -35.77 17.64
CA ALA A 792 -32.19 -34.54 18.33
C ALA A 792 -30.80 -34.04 17.88
N GLN A 793 -29.90 -34.97 17.53
CA GLN A 793 -28.59 -34.66 16.96
C GLN A 793 -28.70 -33.99 15.60
N ASN A 794 -29.51 -34.56 14.70
CA ASN A 794 -29.73 -33.99 13.37
C ASN A 794 -30.38 -32.61 13.44
N ASN A 795 -31.38 -32.43 14.32
CA ASN A 795 -32.01 -31.12 14.53
C ASN A 795 -31.03 -30.09 15.12
N LEU A 796 -30.14 -30.51 16.03
CA LEU A 796 -29.10 -29.64 16.59
C LEU A 796 -28.05 -29.27 15.52
N GLU A 797 -27.68 -30.20 14.65
CA GLU A 797 -26.76 -29.95 13.53
C GLU A 797 -27.38 -29.01 12.49
N GLU A 798 -28.66 -29.18 12.15
CA GLU A 798 -29.41 -28.25 11.29
C GLU A 798 -29.51 -26.85 11.91
N LEU A 799 -29.89 -26.73 13.20
CA LEU A 799 -29.91 -25.42 13.88
C LEU A 799 -28.52 -24.80 13.97
N THR A 800 -27.48 -25.61 14.19
CA THR A 800 -26.09 -25.13 14.25
C THR A 800 -25.61 -24.64 12.89
N SER A 801 -25.98 -25.36 11.81
CA SER A 801 -25.74 -24.96 10.42
C SER A 801 -26.44 -23.64 10.09
N LEU A 802 -27.73 -23.53 10.42
CA LEU A 802 -28.53 -22.34 10.20
C LEU A 802 -27.98 -21.13 10.97
N CYS A 803 -27.63 -21.30 12.25
CA CYS A 803 -26.99 -20.27 13.05
C CYS A 803 -25.65 -19.82 12.47
N LYS A 804 -24.82 -20.74 11.96
CA LYS A 804 -23.57 -20.39 11.26
C LYS A 804 -23.84 -19.60 9.99
N SER A 805 -24.82 -20.02 9.18
CA SER A 805 -25.22 -19.29 7.96
C SER A 805 -25.67 -17.86 8.27
N LEU A 806 -26.52 -17.68 9.30
CA LEU A 806 -27.00 -16.35 9.72
C LEU A 806 -25.90 -15.48 10.34
N GLN A 807 -24.90 -16.08 10.99
CA GLN A 807 -23.73 -15.36 11.49
C GLN A 807 -22.80 -14.91 10.37
N GLU A 808 -22.58 -15.77 9.36
CA GLU A 808 -21.79 -15.46 8.16
C GLU A 808 -22.46 -14.35 7.34
N GLU A 809 -23.79 -14.42 7.18
CA GLU A 809 -24.58 -13.37 6.55
C GLU A 809 -24.51 -12.04 7.33
N ASN A 810 -24.63 -12.08 8.67
CA ASN A 810 -24.42 -10.88 9.49
C ASN A 810 -23.00 -10.32 9.40
N ARG A 811 -21.98 -11.18 9.28
CA ARG A 811 -20.59 -10.75 9.08
C ARG A 811 -20.46 -10.05 7.73
N ARG A 812 -20.99 -10.64 6.65
CA ARG A 812 -21.04 -10.02 5.32
C ARG A 812 -21.78 -8.68 5.32
N LEU A 813 -22.95 -8.61 5.96
CA LEU A 813 -23.72 -7.37 6.06
C LEU A 813 -22.96 -6.30 6.85
N LYS A 814 -22.18 -6.69 7.88
CA LYS A 814 -21.32 -5.77 8.62
C LYS A 814 -20.10 -5.32 7.82
N GLU A 815 -19.47 -6.19 7.03
CA GLU A 815 -18.38 -5.81 6.12
C GLU A 815 -18.88 -4.81 5.06
N ILE A 816 -20.04 -5.09 4.45
CA ILE A 816 -20.66 -4.23 3.44
C ILE A 816 -21.08 -2.86 4.03
N ASN A 817 -21.49 -2.80 5.30
CA ASN A 817 -21.81 -1.54 5.97
C ASN A 817 -20.61 -0.80 6.59
N SER A 818 -19.57 -1.52 7.01
CA SER A 818 -18.33 -0.98 7.58
C SER A 818 -17.56 -0.14 6.56
N ASP A 819 -17.49 -0.62 5.32
CA ASP A 819 -16.65 0.00 4.29
C ASP A 819 -17.30 1.22 3.63
N ARG A 820 -18.59 1.48 3.88
CA ARG A 820 -19.34 2.51 3.15
C ARG A 820 -19.65 3.80 3.89
N LEU A 821 -19.43 3.90 5.21
CA LEU A 821 -20.03 5.01 5.95
C LEU A 821 -19.20 5.75 7.02
N ILE A 822 -17.99 5.32 7.40
CA ILE A 822 -17.32 5.98 8.56
C ILE A 822 -15.87 6.42 8.34
N SER A 823 -15.15 6.02 7.30
CA SER A 823 -13.69 6.30 7.26
C SER A 823 -13.23 7.50 6.43
N ALA A 824 -14.10 8.35 5.85
CA ALA A 824 -13.65 9.43 4.96
C ALA A 824 -14.45 10.74 5.02
N MET A 825 -14.97 11.13 6.20
CA MET A 825 -15.76 12.36 6.35
C MET A 825 -15.21 13.35 7.38
N ASP A 826 -13.92 13.28 7.75
CA ASP A 826 -13.38 14.23 8.73
C ASP A 826 -11.91 14.59 8.52
N VAL A 827 -11.59 15.26 7.40
CA VAL A 827 -10.54 16.30 7.34
C VAL A 827 -10.98 17.33 6.27
N ARG A 828 -11.83 18.27 6.67
CA ARG A 828 -12.14 19.47 5.88
C ARG A 828 -11.21 20.59 6.36
N GLU A 829 -10.01 20.67 5.81
CA GLU A 829 -9.17 21.88 5.89
C GLU A 829 -9.72 22.93 4.94
N SER A 830 -10.61 23.76 5.46
CA SER A 830 -11.06 25.00 4.83
C SER A 830 -9.94 26.05 4.87
N ILE A 831 -9.33 26.33 3.72
CA ILE A 831 -8.55 27.54 3.44
C ILE A 831 -9.51 28.65 2.99
N PRO A 832 -9.36 29.91 3.46
CA PRO A 832 -10.23 31.02 3.08
C PRO A 832 -9.73 31.68 1.78
N SER A 833 -10.58 31.75 0.75
CA SER A 833 -10.34 32.64 -0.39
C SER A 833 -11.43 33.72 -0.43
N SER A 834 -10.96 34.95 -0.25
CA SER A 834 -11.69 36.22 -0.33
C SER A 834 -12.22 36.54 -1.72
N ASP A 835 -13.35 37.25 -1.73
CA ASP A 835 -13.78 38.33 -2.64
C ASP A 835 -13.50 38.19 -4.14
N THR A 836 -14.55 38.27 -4.96
CA THR A 836 -14.70 39.35 -5.96
C THR A 836 -16.14 39.44 -6.46
N THR A 837 -16.69 40.63 -6.29
CA THR A 837 -17.94 41.19 -6.79
C THR A 837 -18.05 41.17 -8.33
N GLN A 838 -19.24 40.92 -8.88
CA GLN A 838 -19.97 41.87 -9.75
C GLN A 838 -21.39 41.37 -10.13
N PRO A 839 -22.40 42.25 -10.19
CA PRO A 839 -23.76 41.96 -10.65
C PRO A 839 -24.03 42.48 -12.08
N VAL A 840 -25.25 42.21 -12.59
CA VAL A 840 -26.04 42.91 -13.63
C VAL A 840 -26.48 42.04 -14.83
N THR A 841 -27.63 41.38 -14.60
CA THR A 841 -28.87 41.36 -15.40
C THR A 841 -28.83 41.42 -16.94
N SER A 842 -29.26 40.33 -17.59
CA SER A 842 -30.29 40.39 -18.65
C SER A 842 -31.03 39.06 -18.75
N PHE A 843 -32.31 39.03 -18.33
CA PHE A 843 -33.14 37.81 -18.30
C PHE A 843 -33.63 37.51 -19.72
N SER A 844 -33.00 36.52 -20.37
CA SER A 844 -33.48 35.94 -21.63
C SER A 844 -34.65 34.99 -21.35
N LYS A 845 -35.55 34.82 -22.33
CA LYS A 845 -36.70 33.90 -22.23
C LYS A 845 -36.25 32.43 -22.07
N THR A 846 -35.02 32.14 -22.48
CA THR A 846 -34.31 30.86 -22.26
C THR A 846 -34.00 30.65 -20.78
N ALA A 847 -33.50 31.68 -20.09
CA ALA A 847 -33.26 31.62 -18.65
C ALA A 847 -34.53 31.31 -17.85
N LEU A 848 -35.71 31.79 -18.28
CA LEU A 848 -36.98 31.45 -17.60
C LEU A 848 -37.40 29.98 -17.82
N THR A 849 -36.93 29.35 -18.89
CA THR A 849 -37.19 27.93 -19.19
C THR A 849 -36.20 27.06 -18.43
N GLU A 850 -34.93 27.45 -18.42
CA GLU A 850 -33.89 26.86 -17.55
C GLU A 850 -34.27 26.97 -16.07
N PHE A 851 -34.74 28.12 -15.59
CA PHE A 851 -35.22 28.23 -14.20
C PHE A 851 -36.41 27.32 -13.93
N ARG A 852 -37.30 27.09 -14.90
CA ARG A 852 -38.40 26.15 -14.72
C ARG A 852 -37.91 24.71 -14.63
N GLU A 853 -37.01 24.31 -15.51
CA GLU A 853 -36.39 22.98 -15.48
C GLU A 853 -35.58 22.79 -14.19
N GLU A 854 -34.80 23.79 -13.76
CA GLU A 854 -34.10 23.79 -12.48
C GLU A 854 -35.06 23.69 -11.29
N TYR A 855 -36.20 24.38 -11.33
CA TYR A 855 -37.21 24.28 -10.26
C TYR A 855 -37.93 22.91 -10.28
N GLU A 856 -38.22 22.35 -11.45
CA GLU A 856 -38.81 21.02 -11.58
C GLU A 856 -37.84 19.93 -11.13
N GLU A 857 -36.58 20.00 -11.53
CA GLU A 857 -35.50 19.13 -11.06
C GLU A 857 -35.32 19.25 -9.54
N LYS A 858 -35.37 20.48 -9.00
CA LYS A 858 -35.28 20.71 -7.55
C LYS A 858 -36.50 20.20 -6.79
N ILE A 859 -37.69 20.26 -7.38
CA ILE A 859 -38.89 19.66 -6.81
C ILE A 859 -38.75 18.13 -6.80
N GLU A 860 -38.26 17.53 -7.89
CA GLU A 860 -38.02 16.10 -7.97
C GLU A 860 -36.93 15.63 -6.98
N GLU A 861 -35.86 16.41 -6.82
CA GLU A 861 -34.81 16.19 -5.83
C GLU A 861 -35.38 16.22 -4.40
N LEU A 862 -36.22 17.22 -4.08
CA LEU A 862 -36.88 17.32 -2.79
C LEU A 862 -37.91 16.20 -2.55
N GLU A 863 -38.58 15.72 -3.58
CA GLU A 863 -39.48 14.56 -3.48
C GLU A 863 -38.71 13.25 -3.26
N ASN A 864 -37.55 13.10 -3.92
CA ASN A 864 -36.63 12.00 -3.69
C ASN A 864 -36.05 12.05 -2.26
N GLU A 865 -35.60 13.21 -1.81
CA GLU A 865 -35.11 13.42 -0.45
C GLU A 865 -36.21 13.12 0.57
N LYS A 866 -37.46 13.54 0.32
CA LYS A 866 -38.61 13.20 1.16
C LYS A 866 -38.87 11.69 1.20
N ARG A 867 -38.81 10.98 0.04
CA ARG A 867 -38.96 9.52 -0.01
C ARG A 867 -37.86 8.83 0.80
N ASP A 868 -36.62 9.28 0.66
CA ASP A 868 -35.47 8.78 1.40
C ASP A 868 -35.60 9.05 2.89
N LEU A 869 -36.05 10.24 3.30
CA LEU A 869 -36.29 10.57 4.70
C LEU A 869 -37.43 9.71 5.29
N ILE A 870 -38.48 9.42 4.52
CA ILE A 870 -39.55 8.49 4.94
C ILE A 870 -38.99 7.08 5.10
N MET A 871 -38.18 6.58 4.16
CA MET A 871 -37.53 5.27 4.29
C MET A 871 -36.58 5.21 5.49
N LYS A 872 -35.74 6.24 5.69
CA LYS A 872 -34.85 6.36 6.85
C LYS A 872 -35.63 6.43 8.16
N SER A 873 -36.72 7.20 8.21
CA SER A 873 -37.61 7.28 9.38
C SER A 873 -38.28 5.93 9.67
N SER A 874 -38.73 5.21 8.64
CA SER A 874 -39.30 3.88 8.76
C SER A 874 -38.26 2.87 9.27
N ALA A 875 -37.06 2.89 8.71
CA ALA A 875 -35.94 2.07 9.15
C ALA A 875 -35.56 2.37 10.61
N ALA A 876 -35.43 3.65 10.97
CA ALA A 876 -35.17 4.08 12.34
C ALA A 876 -36.26 3.56 13.30
N ALA A 877 -37.55 3.69 12.95
CA ALA A 877 -38.64 3.18 13.77
C ALA A 877 -38.60 1.65 13.96
N THR A 878 -38.21 0.90 12.92
CA THR A 878 -38.01 -0.56 13.06
C THR A 878 -36.79 -0.89 13.92
N GLU A 879 -35.74 -0.08 13.86
CA GLU A 879 -34.56 -0.22 14.70
C GLU A 879 -34.86 0.09 16.16
N THR A 880 -35.67 1.11 16.45
CA THR A 880 -36.14 1.42 17.81
C THR A 880 -36.92 0.24 18.38
N ARG A 881 -37.85 -0.35 17.62
CA ARG A 881 -38.58 -1.56 18.06
C ARG A 881 -37.66 -2.75 18.33
N LYS A 882 -36.65 -2.97 17.46
CA LYS A 882 -35.63 -4.01 17.69
C LYS A 882 -34.76 -3.71 18.91
N ALA A 883 -34.49 -2.44 19.21
CA ALA A 883 -33.75 -2.03 20.40
C ALA A 883 -34.58 -2.23 21.67
N GLU A 884 -35.87 -1.89 21.64
CA GLU A 884 -36.83 -2.17 22.72
C GLU A 884 -36.95 -3.67 22.98
N GLN A 885 -37.07 -4.49 21.94
CA GLN A 885 -37.09 -5.95 22.07
C GLN A 885 -35.80 -6.47 22.70
N ARG A 886 -34.62 -6.04 22.21
CA ARG A 886 -33.32 -6.41 22.80
C ARG A 886 -33.19 -5.96 24.26
N SER A 887 -33.71 -4.79 24.59
CA SER A 887 -33.73 -4.28 25.97
C SER A 887 -34.59 -5.16 26.87
N TRP A 888 -35.74 -5.61 26.37
CA TRP A 888 -36.64 -6.52 27.10
C TRP A 888 -36.01 -7.90 27.31
N GLU A 889 -35.39 -8.48 26.29
CA GLU A 889 -34.65 -9.75 26.38
C GLU A 889 -33.48 -9.65 27.38
N LEU A 890 -32.72 -8.54 27.37
CA LEU A 890 -31.66 -8.29 28.36
C LEU A 890 -32.19 -8.13 29.79
N GLU A 891 -33.37 -7.52 29.95
CA GLU A 891 -34.01 -7.39 31.26
C GLU A 891 -34.46 -8.76 31.79
N GLU A 892 -34.98 -9.63 30.92
CA GLU A 892 -35.30 -11.02 31.24
C GLU A 892 -34.03 -11.81 31.65
N GLU A 893 -32.94 -11.70 30.89
CA GLU A 893 -31.66 -12.32 31.27
C GLU A 893 -31.11 -11.77 32.59
N LEU A 894 -31.21 -10.46 32.83
CA LEU A 894 -30.81 -9.84 34.10
C LEU A 894 -31.63 -10.37 35.27
N THR A 895 -32.95 -10.54 35.11
CA THR A 895 -33.78 -11.13 36.17
C THR A 895 -33.42 -12.59 36.42
N LYS A 896 -33.12 -13.36 35.37
CA LYS A 896 -32.62 -14.73 35.48
C LYS A 896 -31.29 -14.79 36.22
N VAL A 897 -30.29 -14.00 35.81
CA VAL A 897 -28.97 -13.93 36.48
C VAL A 897 -29.12 -13.48 37.93
N ARG A 898 -30.01 -12.51 38.24
CA ARG A 898 -30.31 -12.13 39.63
C ARG A 898 -30.89 -13.30 40.44
N SER A 899 -31.76 -14.11 39.84
CA SER A 899 -32.33 -15.29 40.49
C SER A 899 -31.29 -16.40 40.71
N GLU A 900 -30.40 -16.62 39.74
CA GLU A 900 -29.28 -17.57 39.84
C GLU A 900 -28.25 -17.11 40.88
N LEU A 901 -27.89 -15.82 40.90
CA LEU A 901 -27.02 -15.22 41.92
C LEU A 901 -27.62 -15.36 43.31
N THR A 902 -28.94 -15.14 43.45
CA THR A 902 -29.65 -15.34 44.73
C THR A 902 -29.60 -16.81 45.14
N SER A 903 -29.82 -17.73 44.20
CA SER A 903 -29.74 -19.17 44.44
C SER A 903 -28.32 -19.61 44.84
N ALA A 904 -27.29 -19.08 44.19
CA ALA A 904 -25.89 -19.33 44.50
C ALA A 904 -25.50 -18.76 45.87
N LYS A 905 -25.95 -17.55 46.22
CA LYS A 905 -25.77 -16.96 47.55
C LYS A 905 -26.41 -17.82 48.64
N LEU A 906 -27.62 -18.31 48.43
CA LEU A 906 -28.29 -19.24 49.36
C LEU A 906 -27.55 -20.57 49.46
N ALA A 907 -27.02 -21.10 48.34
CA ALA A 907 -26.22 -22.33 48.34
C ALA A 907 -24.90 -22.16 49.12
N LEU A 908 -24.20 -21.03 48.92
CA LEU A 908 -23.02 -20.67 49.70
C LEU A 908 -23.36 -20.53 51.18
N GLN A 909 -24.44 -19.84 51.53
CA GLN A 909 -24.87 -19.70 52.92
C GLN A 909 -25.21 -21.05 53.56
N ARG A 910 -25.83 -21.98 52.82
CA ARG A 910 -26.06 -23.37 53.28
C ARG A 910 -24.75 -24.13 53.49
N ASN A 911 -23.78 -23.96 52.59
CA ASN A 911 -22.45 -24.58 52.72
C ASN A 911 -21.64 -23.98 53.87
N GLU A 912 -21.68 -22.67 54.08
CA GLU A 912 -21.07 -22.00 55.25
C GLU A 912 -21.69 -22.50 56.55
N ARG A 913 -23.02 -22.66 56.61
CA ARG A 913 -23.68 -23.27 57.78
C ARG A 913 -23.25 -24.72 57.99
N ARG A 914 -23.05 -25.52 56.92
CA ARG A 914 -22.52 -26.89 57.02
C ARG A 914 -21.06 -26.93 57.46
N SER A 915 -20.23 -26.02 56.93
CA SER A 915 -18.81 -25.87 57.29
C SER A 915 -18.64 -25.46 58.75
N ASN A 916 -19.41 -24.49 59.22
CA ASN A 916 -19.38 -24.03 60.61
C ASN A 916 -19.90 -25.10 61.59
N PHE A 917 -20.79 -25.99 61.14
CA PHE A 917 -21.22 -27.15 61.94
C PHE A 917 -20.15 -28.25 62.00
N SER A 918 -19.32 -28.39 60.97
CA SER A 918 -18.24 -29.38 60.91
C SER A 918 -16.99 -28.96 61.71
N LEU A 919 -16.73 -27.67 61.89
CA LEU A 919 -15.60 -27.15 62.67
C LEU A 919 -15.83 -27.12 64.18
N GLY A 920 -17.08 -27.26 64.65
CA GLY A 920 -17.43 -27.23 66.07
C GLY A 920 -17.13 -28.53 66.86
N LEU A 921 -16.69 -29.61 66.20
CA LEU A 921 -16.50 -30.91 66.84
C LEU A 921 -15.05 -31.44 66.85
N SER A 922 -14.05 -30.67 66.39
CA SER A 922 -12.66 -31.13 66.37
C SER A 922 -11.63 -30.08 66.83
N SER A 923 -11.64 -29.69 68.10
CA SER A 923 -10.41 -29.19 68.74
C SER A 923 -10.52 -29.20 70.27
N SER A 924 -10.41 -30.40 70.84
CA SER A 924 -9.80 -30.59 72.15
C SER A 924 -8.33 -30.96 71.94
N SER A 925 -7.43 -30.08 72.38
CA SER A 925 -6.18 -30.40 73.10
C SER A 925 -4.98 -29.55 72.67
N LYS A 926 -4.40 -28.91 73.71
CA LYS A 926 -2.99 -28.52 73.91
C LYS A 926 -2.43 -27.38 73.06
N GLN A 927 -1.48 -26.56 73.50
CA GLN A 927 -0.93 -26.09 74.78
C GLN A 927 0.24 -25.15 74.37
N LYS A 928 0.59 -24.16 75.21
CA LYS A 928 1.81 -23.31 75.22
C LYS A 928 1.82 -22.08 74.30
N GLU A 929 1.77 -20.87 74.86
CA GLU A 929 2.83 -20.11 75.58
C GLU A 929 3.94 -19.58 74.65
N ASN A 930 3.87 -18.30 74.27
CA ASN A 930 4.74 -17.23 74.80
C ASN A 930 4.61 -15.95 73.97
N ALA A 931 4.45 -14.82 74.66
CA ALA A 931 4.56 -13.44 74.18
C ALA A 931 5.97 -12.88 74.50
N PRO A 932 6.29 -11.57 74.43
CA PRO A 932 5.71 -10.44 73.69
C PRO A 932 6.75 -9.47 73.01
N ASN A 933 6.22 -8.48 72.27
CA ASN A 933 6.71 -7.10 72.03
C ASN A 933 8.12 -6.81 71.45
N ILE A 934 8.19 -5.96 70.41
CA ILE A 934 8.69 -4.56 70.50
C ILE A 934 8.56 -3.82 69.13
N LEU A 935 8.10 -2.58 69.26
CA LEU A 935 8.06 -1.41 68.37
C LEU A 935 9.33 -1.15 67.52
N GLN A 936 9.17 -0.75 66.25
CA GLN A 936 9.61 0.54 65.64
C GLN A 936 9.85 0.45 64.11
N ASP A 937 9.07 1.25 63.38
CA ASP A 937 9.38 1.85 62.07
C ASP A 937 10.33 3.07 62.27
N PRO A 938 10.89 3.77 61.23
CA PRO A 938 10.76 3.56 59.76
C PRO A 938 12.06 3.78 58.91
N SER A 939 11.91 3.59 57.59
CA SER A 939 12.51 4.39 56.49
C SER A 939 13.90 3.97 55.92
N PRO A 940 14.29 4.42 54.70
CA PRO A 940 14.02 3.71 53.45
C PRO A 940 15.28 3.57 52.56
N ALA A 941 15.05 3.03 51.36
CA ALA A 941 15.81 3.24 50.12
C ALA A 941 16.75 2.13 49.64
N ALA A 942 16.45 1.77 48.38
CA ALA A 942 17.36 1.50 47.28
C ALA A 942 17.99 0.11 47.17
N ALA A 943 18.16 -0.24 45.89
CA ALA A 943 18.79 -1.43 45.34
C ALA A 943 17.98 -2.71 45.56
N GLU A 944 17.94 -3.70 44.69
CA GLU A 944 18.46 -3.97 43.35
C GLU A 944 18.02 -5.42 43.10
N THR A 945 17.80 -5.82 41.85
CA THR A 945 17.83 -7.25 41.42
C THR A 945 16.72 -8.14 42.05
N GLN A 946 16.20 -9.20 41.46
CA GLN A 946 16.77 -10.20 40.58
C GLN A 946 15.61 -11.08 40.08
N ASN A 947 15.76 -11.60 38.87
CA ASN A 947 14.94 -12.66 38.28
C ASN A 947 14.72 -13.84 39.22
N PHE A 948 13.48 -14.33 39.35
CA PHE A 948 13.22 -15.75 39.67
C PHE A 948 11.83 -16.18 39.16
N THR A 949 11.79 -16.98 38.10
CA THR A 949 10.72 -17.95 37.84
C THR A 949 10.74 -19.04 38.91
N PRO A 950 9.56 -19.59 39.28
CA PRO A 950 9.53 -21.02 39.55
C PRO A 950 8.38 -21.79 38.87
N LYS A 951 8.78 -23.00 38.52
CA LYS A 951 8.10 -24.19 38.03
C LYS A 951 7.32 -24.84 39.18
N ILE A 952 6.05 -25.24 38.99
CA ILE A 952 5.31 -26.17 39.88
C ILE A 952 4.38 -26.98 38.96
N GLU A 953 4.76 -28.19 38.53
CA GLU A 953 4.55 -29.51 39.16
C GLU A 953 3.09 -29.92 39.40
N ALA A 954 2.73 -30.99 38.68
CA ALA A 954 1.47 -31.71 38.71
C ALA A 954 1.32 -32.56 39.98
N LYS A 955 0.09 -32.66 40.50
CA LYS A 955 -0.34 -33.78 41.35
C LYS A 955 -1.71 -34.28 40.92
N THR A 956 -1.70 -35.49 40.38
CA THR A 956 -2.83 -36.42 40.28
C THR A 956 -3.29 -36.85 41.67
N ASN A 957 -4.60 -36.97 41.89
CA ASN A 957 -5.11 -37.93 42.85
C ASN A 957 -6.56 -38.38 42.55
N SER A 958 -6.77 -39.66 42.81
CA SER A 958 -7.88 -40.53 42.43
C SER A 958 -8.95 -40.71 43.52
N GLN A 959 -10.10 -41.30 43.11
CA GLN A 959 -11.17 -41.94 43.91
C GLN A 959 -12.06 -40.96 44.72
N THR A 960 -13.40 -41.08 44.82
CA THR A 960 -14.22 -42.29 45.11
C THR A 960 -15.72 -41.95 44.90
N ARG A 961 -16.55 -42.92 44.47
CA ARG A 961 -18.04 -42.88 44.45
C ARG A 961 -18.63 -42.76 45.88
N PRO A 962 -19.88 -42.24 46.02
CA PRO A 962 -21.01 -43.13 46.40
C PRO A 962 -22.34 -42.76 45.67
N VAL A 963 -23.10 -43.72 45.12
CA VAL A 963 -24.22 -44.49 45.72
C VAL A 963 -25.41 -43.62 46.19
N LEU A 964 -26.52 -43.77 45.45
CA LEU A 964 -27.89 -43.27 45.69
C LEU A 964 -28.52 -43.84 46.97
N PRO A 965 -29.61 -43.22 47.45
CA PRO A 965 -30.86 -44.00 47.48
C PRO A 965 -32.13 -43.25 47.03
N LEU A 966 -33.07 -44.04 46.51
CA LEU A 966 -34.49 -43.77 46.26
C LEU A 966 -35.24 -43.22 47.50
N LEU A 967 -36.26 -42.36 47.30
CA LEU A 967 -37.67 -42.63 47.69
C LEU A 967 -38.64 -41.48 47.31
N MET A 968 -39.78 -41.89 46.71
CA MET A 968 -41.19 -41.47 46.89
C MET A 968 -41.74 -40.07 46.52
N ASP A 969 -42.80 -40.17 45.70
CA ASP A 969 -44.17 -39.64 45.84
C ASP A 969 -44.63 -38.27 45.29
N HIS A 970 -45.64 -38.44 44.41
CA HIS A 970 -46.84 -37.65 44.13
C HIS A 970 -47.04 -36.31 44.85
N PHE A 971 -47.37 -35.25 44.09
CA PHE A 971 -48.53 -34.39 44.34
C PHE A 971 -48.81 -33.50 43.12
N THR A 972 -49.98 -33.66 42.51
CA THR A 972 -50.67 -32.62 41.72
C THR A 972 -51.07 -31.46 42.63
N PRO A 973 -51.24 -30.25 42.08
CA PRO A 973 -52.61 -29.72 42.12
C PRO A 973 -53.07 -29.00 40.85
N LYS A 974 -54.38 -29.11 40.66
CA LYS A 974 -55.28 -28.28 39.84
C LYS A 974 -55.30 -26.82 40.34
N SER A 975 -55.53 -25.89 39.41
CA SER A 975 -56.45 -24.75 39.50
C SER A 975 -56.20 -23.88 38.26
N ASP A 976 -57.11 -23.81 37.29
CA ASP A 976 -58.35 -23.01 37.25
C ASP A 976 -58.10 -21.52 36.95
N SER A 977 -59.12 -20.94 36.31
CA SER A 977 -59.31 -19.57 35.79
C SER A 977 -58.67 -19.28 34.43
N ASP A 978 -59.38 -19.04 33.34
CA ASP A 978 -60.62 -18.32 33.02
C ASP A 978 -60.32 -17.04 32.23
N GLU A 979 -61.00 -16.99 31.09
CA GLU A 979 -61.67 -15.83 30.50
C GLU A 979 -60.94 -14.67 29.79
N CYS A 980 -61.66 -14.29 28.73
CA CYS A 980 -61.78 -13.00 28.05
C CYS A 980 -60.70 -12.61 27.02
N ARG A 981 -61.01 -12.68 25.71
CA ARG A 981 -61.88 -11.83 24.87
C ARG A 981 -61.29 -10.44 24.55
N GLN A 982 -61.30 -10.17 23.24
CA GLN A 982 -61.24 -8.87 22.55
C GLN A 982 -59.85 -8.19 22.60
N SER A 983 -59.23 -7.77 21.51
CA SER A 983 -59.72 -7.26 20.22
C SER A 983 -58.72 -7.58 19.11
#